data_AF-A0A2H5V976-F1
#
_entry.id   AF-A0A2H5V976-F1
#
_cell.length_a   1.000
_cell.length_b   1.000
_cell.length_c   1.000
_cell.angle_alpha   90.00
_cell.angle_beta   90.00
_cell.angle_gamma   90.00
#
_symmetry.space_group_name_H-M   'P 1'
#
loop_
_entity.id
_entity.type
_entity.pdbx_description
1 polymer ?
#
loop_
_entity_poly.entity_id
_entity_poly.type
_entity_poly.pdbx_seq_one_letter_code
_entity_poly.pdbx_strand_id
1 'polypeptide(L)'
;MDRVNEDIDNAVNNLVRKGVVVVAAAGNSGQNGMGSPATAKDAITVGATLSTPSSMIATLKVNDVKFEAIPMLGSTIDGDESIIRGELVYTNFATARDVDGLDLKGKIVLAERGGPVQMVNGVERREVVYFSDKERNVSSKGAIALIVYNNEPGLFYGTLIHENNSSDYRPSIPVVSLSREDGLRIKEMLEKGVVSSVELRIFSKPDMVASFSSKGPASPFYIKPDLVAPGAGINSTSLNGSYAMNTGTSFAAPHVSGAAALLLQKHPDLRPEEVASLLITTAEPITDIYDEPYPLDSAGSGRLAVDKALSAEFVALPHTLMFYLNPGEDVKVSKSVTLRALEPYRFDSSSNGSNSILVQWQGKVDDNGIGVDAGVQIISDRSAVIHVTVSTLKAGDYGSKYEGRLIVRSSNGPTILSIPMSIYINPVSIKAKNSDGMLLLSLDGREEGWKSARIKVTDPVSMKSRMVTLTPDSRSTGIPVINRGEYWIDASVITDSGILKALSTVEVNSVGNGVVLVESQSLPIREIFILMGFVGIVVVIALVLGRRHGHDDATDGSYTISDDTTKYGSSDTEDPTVHAKEGQDLHKDIAYELGSTSTDTRIDDGVGGDVGSMENMVDDGEEEGVDDVGMDGMRGGKRYNRNGKDYDDGSDGKVDSSSAGN
;
A
#
# COMPACT_ATOMS: atom_id res chain seq x y z
N MET A 1 9.55 3.71 14.47
CA MET A 1 8.19 3.56 15.03
C MET A 1 7.56 2.38 14.33
N ASP A 2 6.96 1.44 15.06
CA ASP A 2 6.13 0.41 14.46
C ASP A 2 4.92 1.06 13.80
N ARG A 3 4.70 0.74 12.51
CA ARG A 3 3.57 1.27 11.72
C ARG A 3 2.34 0.37 11.81
N VAL A 4 2.50 -0.82 12.37
CA VAL A 4 1.44 -1.83 12.55
C VAL A 4 1.12 -1.93 14.03
N ASN A 5 -0.16 -2.00 14.36
CA ASN A 5 -0.69 -2.13 15.71
C ASN A 5 -1.79 -3.20 15.68
N GLU A 6 -1.50 -4.36 16.27
CA GLU A 6 -2.42 -5.50 16.26
C GLU A 6 -3.76 -5.18 16.92
N ASP A 7 -3.81 -4.33 17.95
CA ASP A 7 -5.07 -3.95 18.62
C ASP A 7 -5.97 -3.08 17.73
N ILE A 8 -5.38 -2.16 16.93
CA ILE A 8 -6.12 -1.36 15.95
C ILE A 8 -6.69 -2.26 14.85
N ASP A 9 -5.88 -3.15 14.28
CA ASP A 9 -6.33 -4.07 13.24
C ASP A 9 -7.41 -5.02 13.77
N ASN A 10 -7.27 -5.50 15.00
CA ASN A 10 -8.27 -6.33 15.68
C ASN A 10 -9.57 -5.58 15.96
N ALA A 11 -9.51 -4.32 16.36
CA ALA A 11 -10.70 -3.47 16.52
C ALA A 11 -11.45 -3.33 15.18
N VAL A 12 -10.73 -3.11 14.07
CA VAL A 12 -11.30 -3.02 12.72
C VAL A 12 -11.90 -4.35 12.27
N ASN A 13 -11.19 -5.46 12.38
CA ASN A 13 -11.73 -6.80 12.05
C ASN A 13 -13.02 -7.09 12.85
N ASN A 14 -13.06 -6.70 14.12
CA ASN A 14 -14.24 -6.86 14.98
C ASN A 14 -15.42 -5.92 14.64
N LEU A 15 -15.17 -4.75 14.04
CA LEU A 15 -16.23 -3.92 13.47
C LEU A 15 -16.82 -4.54 12.21
N VAL A 16 -15.98 -5.08 11.32
CA VAL A 16 -16.42 -5.73 10.08
C VAL A 16 -17.31 -6.94 10.37
N ARG A 17 -16.92 -7.78 11.34
CA ARG A 17 -17.73 -8.93 11.79
C ARG A 17 -19.06 -8.55 12.45
N LYS A 18 -19.23 -7.29 12.86
CA LYS A 18 -20.50 -6.73 13.35
C LYS A 18 -21.36 -6.09 12.25
N GLY A 19 -20.99 -6.27 10.99
CA GLY A 19 -21.75 -5.78 9.83
C GLY A 19 -21.32 -4.40 9.32
N VAL A 20 -20.22 -3.83 9.80
CA VAL A 20 -19.74 -2.49 9.39
C VAL A 20 -18.72 -2.61 8.26
N VAL A 21 -19.01 -2.09 7.07
CA VAL A 21 -17.99 -1.97 6.01
C VAL A 21 -16.95 -0.94 6.45
N VAL A 22 -15.67 -1.34 6.53
CA VAL A 22 -14.56 -0.45 6.84
C VAL A 22 -13.67 -0.30 5.61
N VAL A 23 -13.41 0.95 5.21
CA VAL A 23 -12.51 1.30 4.11
C VAL A 23 -11.31 2.06 4.69
N ALA A 24 -10.09 1.64 4.37
CA ALA A 24 -8.85 2.20 4.88
C ALA A 24 -7.95 2.72 3.74
N ALA A 25 -7.33 3.87 3.92
CA ALA A 25 -6.30 4.38 3.02
C ALA A 25 -4.99 3.60 3.23
N ALA A 26 -4.37 3.08 2.17
CA ALA A 26 -3.17 2.24 2.28
C ALA A 26 -1.96 2.96 2.94
N GLY A 27 -1.90 4.29 2.84
CA GLY A 27 -0.79 5.11 3.31
C GLY A 27 -0.03 5.79 2.16
N ASN A 28 0.76 6.81 2.50
CA ASN A 28 1.50 7.63 1.53
C ASN A 28 3.02 7.42 1.66
N SER A 29 3.45 6.18 1.86
CA SER A 29 4.85 5.83 2.16
C SER A 29 5.56 5.03 1.05
N GLY A 30 4.88 4.78 -0.08
CA GLY A 30 5.43 4.07 -1.23
C GLY A 30 5.98 2.69 -0.85
N GLN A 31 7.27 2.48 -1.12
CA GLN A 31 7.99 1.24 -0.80
C GLN A 31 8.22 1.02 0.71
N ASN A 32 8.01 2.02 1.57
CA ASN A 32 8.15 1.86 3.03
C ASN A 32 6.91 1.23 3.69
N GLY A 33 6.08 0.53 2.91
CA GLY A 33 4.93 -0.24 3.35
C GLY A 33 3.71 0.59 3.78
N MET A 34 2.63 -0.14 4.05
CA MET A 34 1.43 0.34 4.73
C MET A 34 1.53 0.18 6.26
N GLY A 35 0.55 0.72 6.98
CA GLY A 35 0.41 0.58 8.43
C GLY A 35 -1.04 0.39 8.86
N SER A 36 -1.28 0.17 10.14
CA SER A 36 -2.64 0.04 10.68
C SER A 36 -3.44 1.34 10.50
N PRO A 37 -4.74 1.28 10.14
CA PRO A 37 -5.58 0.09 9.99
C PRO A 37 -5.55 -0.58 8.60
N ALA A 38 -4.75 -0.12 7.64
CA ALA A 38 -4.72 -0.67 6.28
C ALA A 38 -4.12 -2.09 6.20
N THR A 39 -3.45 -2.54 7.26
CA THR A 39 -3.01 -3.93 7.40
C THR A 39 -4.13 -4.87 7.88
N ALA A 40 -5.27 -4.36 8.36
CA ALA A 40 -6.35 -5.20 8.87
C ALA A 40 -6.94 -6.11 7.77
N LYS A 41 -7.02 -7.42 8.07
CA LYS A 41 -7.51 -8.46 7.15
C LYS A 41 -8.86 -8.10 6.52
N ASP A 42 -9.84 -7.77 7.36
CA ASP A 42 -11.24 -7.67 6.98
C ASP A 42 -11.60 -6.26 6.44
N ALA A 43 -10.66 -5.31 6.44
CA ALA A 43 -10.84 -3.96 5.89
C ALA A 43 -10.61 -3.90 4.38
N ILE A 44 -11.33 -3.02 3.69
CA ILE A 44 -11.10 -2.71 2.26
C ILE A 44 -10.03 -1.63 2.19
N THR A 45 -8.81 -2.01 1.84
CA THR A 45 -7.62 -1.14 1.79
C THR A 45 -7.40 -0.60 0.39
N VAL A 46 -7.23 0.71 0.29
CA VAL A 46 -7.29 1.46 -0.97
C VAL A 46 -5.97 2.17 -1.21
N GLY A 47 -5.26 1.76 -2.27
CA GLY A 47 -4.13 2.51 -2.82
C GLY A 47 -4.58 3.65 -3.75
N ALA A 48 -3.66 4.53 -4.12
CA ALA A 48 -3.95 5.72 -4.91
C ALA A 48 -3.49 5.57 -6.37
N THR A 49 -4.34 6.01 -7.31
CA THR A 49 -3.95 6.26 -8.70
C THR A 49 -3.81 7.75 -9.02
N LEU A 50 -3.06 8.04 -10.07
CA LEU A 50 -3.05 9.32 -10.79
C LEU A 50 -4.41 9.50 -11.49
N SER A 51 -5.11 10.62 -11.26
CA SER A 51 -6.49 10.79 -11.72
C SER A 51 -6.70 11.88 -12.78
N THR A 52 -5.68 12.68 -13.10
CA THR A 52 -5.82 13.83 -13.98
C THR A 52 -5.22 13.56 -15.36
N PRO A 53 -5.82 14.02 -16.47
CA PRO A 53 -5.18 14.02 -17.79
C PRO A 53 -3.87 14.84 -17.83
N SER A 54 -3.66 15.70 -16.84
CA SER A 54 -2.41 16.45 -16.60
C SER A 54 -1.34 15.62 -15.87
N SER A 55 -1.62 14.36 -15.50
CA SER A 55 -0.65 13.43 -14.93
C SER A 55 0.31 12.92 -16.00
N MET A 56 1.23 13.79 -16.39
CA MET A 56 2.33 13.47 -17.28
C MET A 56 3.27 12.47 -16.57
N ILE A 57 3.62 11.41 -17.28
CA ILE A 57 4.66 10.46 -16.87
C ILE A 57 5.79 10.46 -17.91
N ALA A 58 6.96 9.95 -17.52
CA ALA A 58 8.04 9.70 -18.46
C ALA A 58 8.52 8.25 -18.38
N THR A 59 8.83 7.68 -19.55
CA THR A 59 9.65 6.47 -19.63
C THR A 59 11.03 6.86 -20.16
N LEU A 60 12.08 6.49 -19.45
CA LEU A 60 13.45 6.60 -19.91
C LEU A 60 14.06 5.20 -20.05
N LYS A 61 14.57 4.89 -21.25
CA LYS A 61 15.47 3.76 -21.47
C LYS A 61 16.84 4.25 -21.92
N VAL A 62 17.89 3.64 -21.39
CA VAL A 62 19.26 3.74 -21.91
C VAL A 62 19.72 2.32 -22.19
N ASN A 63 19.98 2.01 -23.46
CA ASN A 63 20.01 0.65 -23.98
C ASN A 63 18.71 -0.09 -23.59
N ASP A 64 18.80 -1.34 -23.11
CA ASP A 64 17.64 -2.11 -22.60
C ASP A 64 17.30 -1.81 -21.12
N VAL A 65 18.04 -0.90 -20.45
CA VAL A 65 17.82 -0.57 -19.04
C VAL A 65 16.74 0.51 -18.91
N LYS A 66 15.66 0.17 -18.19
CA LYS A 66 14.57 1.07 -17.79
C LYS A 66 14.97 1.90 -16.57
N PHE A 67 14.63 3.19 -16.56
CA PHE A 67 14.85 4.12 -15.45
C PHE A 67 13.52 4.80 -15.04
N GLU A 68 13.40 5.21 -13.78
CA GLU A 68 12.25 5.95 -13.27
C GLU A 68 12.47 7.45 -13.44
N ALA A 69 11.71 8.07 -14.34
CA ALA A 69 11.83 9.48 -14.69
C ALA A 69 10.51 10.22 -14.45
N ILE A 70 10.58 11.44 -13.91
CA ILE A 70 9.41 12.26 -13.58
C ILE A 70 9.44 13.54 -14.44
N PRO A 71 8.40 13.85 -15.24
CA PRO A 71 8.31 15.13 -15.93
C PRO A 71 8.29 16.31 -14.95
N MET A 72 9.08 17.34 -15.24
CA MET A 72 9.04 18.56 -14.44
C MET A 72 7.76 19.36 -14.71
N LEU A 73 7.23 20.03 -13.68
CA LEU A 73 6.06 20.88 -13.81
C LEU A 73 6.35 22.04 -14.78
N GLY A 74 5.56 22.12 -15.86
CA GLY A 74 5.78 23.05 -16.96
C GLY A 74 6.61 22.50 -18.13
N SER A 75 7.09 21.26 -18.08
CA SER A 75 7.72 20.59 -19.24
C SER A 75 6.79 20.62 -20.45
N THR A 76 7.36 20.80 -21.65
CA THR A 76 6.59 20.62 -22.88
C THR A 76 6.25 19.15 -23.10
N ILE A 77 5.17 18.93 -23.86
CA ILE A 77 4.82 17.68 -24.51
C ILE A 77 5.03 17.96 -26.00
N ASP A 78 5.86 17.17 -26.68
CA ASP A 78 5.82 17.17 -28.15
C ASP A 78 4.50 16.51 -28.56
N GLY A 79 3.74 17.12 -29.47
CA GLY A 79 2.28 16.95 -29.60
C GLY A 79 1.76 15.59 -30.09
N ASP A 80 2.62 14.58 -30.09
CA ASP A 80 2.40 13.20 -30.51
C ASP A 80 3.20 12.32 -29.53
N GLU A 81 2.71 11.14 -29.12
CA GLU A 81 3.35 10.25 -28.10
C GLU A 81 4.68 9.61 -28.53
N SER A 82 5.30 10.24 -29.52
CA SER A 82 6.59 10.02 -30.15
C SER A 82 7.71 9.78 -29.14
N ILE A 83 8.62 8.89 -29.56
CA ILE A 83 9.77 8.48 -28.78
C ILE A 83 10.93 9.39 -29.18
N ILE A 84 11.33 10.27 -28.27
CA ILE A 84 12.49 11.14 -28.41
C ILE A 84 13.73 10.25 -28.38
N ARG A 85 14.49 10.27 -29.49
CA ARG A 85 15.74 9.54 -29.66
C ARG A 85 16.84 10.51 -30.08
N GLY A 86 17.99 10.40 -29.45
CA GLY A 86 19.16 11.23 -29.75
C GLY A 86 20.39 10.71 -29.03
N GLU A 87 21.56 11.22 -29.42
CA GLU A 87 22.81 11.03 -28.68
C GLU A 87 22.65 11.65 -27.29
N LEU A 88 23.08 10.94 -26.25
CA LEU A 88 23.05 11.44 -24.88
C LEU A 88 24.37 12.12 -24.51
N VAL A 89 24.31 13.39 -24.12
CA VAL A 89 25.49 14.19 -23.77
C VAL A 89 25.38 14.71 -22.34
N TYR A 90 26.41 14.47 -21.52
CA TYR A 90 26.50 15.02 -20.17
C TYR A 90 27.13 16.43 -20.19
N THR A 91 26.50 17.38 -19.50
CA THR A 91 26.87 18.82 -19.52
C THR A 91 27.08 19.42 -18.13
N ASN A 92 27.57 18.63 -17.17
CA ASN A 92 27.72 19.03 -15.76
C ASN A 92 26.42 19.60 -15.18
N PHE A 93 26.38 20.91 -14.90
CA PHE A 93 25.22 21.59 -14.33
C PHE A 93 24.39 22.33 -15.39
N ALA A 94 24.69 22.17 -16.69
CA ALA A 94 24.03 22.89 -17.78
C ALA A 94 23.97 24.42 -17.56
N THR A 95 25.01 25.01 -16.96
CA THR A 95 25.15 26.47 -16.91
C THR A 95 25.48 27.02 -18.29
N ALA A 96 25.30 28.33 -18.49
CA ALA A 96 25.69 29.00 -19.73
C ALA A 96 27.18 28.80 -20.08
N ARG A 97 28.04 28.52 -19.08
CA ARG A 97 29.45 28.19 -19.26
C ARG A 97 29.68 26.72 -19.65
N ASP A 98 28.89 25.79 -19.09
CA ASP A 98 29.00 24.35 -19.42
C ASP A 98 28.60 24.05 -20.87
N VAL A 99 27.66 24.83 -21.41
CA VAL A 99 27.15 24.64 -22.79
C VAL A 99 27.79 25.59 -23.82
N ASP A 100 28.78 26.39 -23.42
CA ASP A 100 29.43 27.30 -24.37
C ASP A 100 30.25 26.53 -25.41
N GLY A 101 30.22 27.01 -26.65
CA GLY A 101 30.82 26.31 -27.79
C GLY A 101 30.22 24.94 -28.18
N LEU A 102 29.26 24.38 -27.43
CA LEU A 102 28.65 23.07 -27.76
C LEU A 102 27.57 23.19 -28.86
N ASP A 103 27.54 22.21 -29.76
CA ASP A 103 26.40 21.91 -30.64
C ASP A 103 25.62 20.73 -30.05
N LEU A 104 24.39 20.99 -29.61
CA LEU A 104 23.49 20.01 -29.00
C LEU A 104 22.34 19.64 -29.93
N LYS A 105 22.38 20.05 -31.22
CA LYS A 105 21.31 19.83 -32.19
C LYS A 105 20.92 18.35 -32.30
N GLY A 106 19.69 18.03 -31.90
CA GLY A 106 19.15 16.67 -31.94
C GLY A 106 19.67 15.75 -30.82
N LYS A 107 20.33 16.31 -29.80
CA LYS A 107 20.88 15.55 -28.66
C LYS A 107 19.99 15.63 -27.43
N ILE A 108 20.00 14.57 -26.64
CA ILE A 108 19.39 14.51 -25.31
C ILE A 108 20.48 14.89 -24.31
N VAL A 109 20.18 15.75 -23.34
CA VAL A 109 21.18 16.24 -22.40
C VAL A 109 20.98 15.66 -21.00
N LEU A 110 22.06 15.18 -20.38
CA LEU A 110 22.11 14.82 -18.97
C LEU A 110 22.82 15.94 -18.18
N ALA A 111 22.21 16.38 -17.07
CA ALA A 111 22.77 17.37 -16.15
C ALA A 111 22.49 17.03 -14.68
N GLU A 112 23.31 17.55 -13.78
CA GLU A 112 23.13 17.46 -12.33
C GLU A 112 22.27 18.63 -11.80
N ARG A 113 21.47 18.39 -10.77
CA ARG A 113 20.72 19.41 -10.02
C ARG A 113 21.65 20.36 -9.26
N GLY A 114 21.25 21.63 -9.14
CA GLY A 114 22.06 22.71 -8.55
C GLY A 114 23.11 23.26 -9.50
N GLY A 115 23.98 24.16 -9.02
CA GLY A 115 25.11 24.70 -9.78
C GLY A 115 26.47 24.26 -9.25
N PRO A 116 27.57 24.70 -9.90
CA PRO A 116 28.93 24.48 -9.40
C PRO A 116 29.15 25.10 -8.01
N VAL A 117 30.03 24.47 -7.22
CA VAL A 117 30.47 24.99 -5.92
C VAL A 117 31.72 25.83 -6.12
N GLN A 118 31.73 27.04 -5.57
CA GLN A 118 32.85 27.97 -5.61
C GLN A 118 33.25 28.36 -4.18
N MET A 119 34.55 28.46 -3.91
CA MET A 119 35.07 28.96 -2.64
C MET A 119 35.11 30.49 -2.66
N VAL A 120 34.25 31.14 -1.90
CA VAL A 120 34.19 32.60 -1.77
C VAL A 120 34.56 32.98 -0.34
N ASN A 121 35.71 33.63 -0.16
CA ASN A 121 36.26 34.03 1.14
C ASN A 121 36.37 32.86 2.15
N GLY A 122 36.74 31.67 1.66
CA GLY A 122 36.88 30.46 2.50
C GLY A 122 35.56 29.74 2.81
N VAL A 123 34.43 30.23 2.30
CA VAL A 123 33.11 29.59 2.46
C VAL A 123 32.69 28.97 1.14
N GLU A 124 32.23 27.71 1.16
CA GLU A 124 31.59 27.09 0.00
C GLU A 124 30.28 27.81 -0.31
N ARG A 125 30.18 28.34 -1.53
CA ARG A 125 28.94 28.86 -2.09
C ARG A 125 28.60 28.09 -3.36
N ARG A 126 27.44 27.43 -3.36
CA ARG A 126 26.88 26.83 -4.56
C ARG A 126 26.20 27.91 -5.39
N GLU A 127 26.51 27.93 -6.68
CA GLU A 127 25.82 28.77 -7.66
C GLU A 127 24.35 28.34 -7.77
N VAL A 128 23.44 29.31 -7.70
CA VAL A 128 22.01 29.05 -7.91
C VAL A 128 21.76 29.02 -9.41
N VAL A 129 21.32 27.87 -9.91
CA VAL A 129 21.02 27.63 -11.32
C VAL A 129 19.64 26.97 -11.36
N TYR A 130 18.63 27.69 -11.84
CA TYR A 130 17.25 27.20 -11.88
C TYR A 130 17.08 26.14 -12.97
N PHE A 131 16.06 25.30 -12.84
CA PHE A 131 15.75 24.29 -13.87
C PHE A 131 15.38 24.96 -15.21
N SER A 132 14.76 26.14 -15.17
CA SER A 132 14.53 26.99 -16.34
C SER A 132 15.80 27.43 -17.04
N ASP A 133 16.85 27.74 -16.28
CA ASP A 133 18.11 28.22 -16.84
C ASP A 133 18.81 27.07 -17.55
N LYS A 134 18.82 25.88 -16.94
CA LYS A 134 19.34 24.65 -17.53
C LYS A 134 18.62 24.33 -18.84
N GLU A 135 17.29 24.36 -18.85
CA GLU A 135 16.46 24.14 -20.04
C GLU A 135 16.80 25.15 -21.14
N ARG A 136 16.73 26.46 -20.84
CA ARG A 136 17.02 27.54 -21.79
C ARG A 136 18.44 27.44 -22.35
N ASN A 137 19.42 27.13 -21.49
CA ASN A 137 20.82 27.00 -21.90
C ASN A 137 20.99 25.88 -22.93
N VAL A 138 20.45 24.68 -22.69
CA VAL A 138 20.63 23.54 -23.61
C VAL A 138 19.74 23.65 -24.85
N SER A 139 18.50 24.14 -24.72
CA SER A 139 17.57 24.28 -25.84
C SER A 139 18.06 25.35 -26.83
N SER A 140 18.68 26.43 -26.35
CA SER A 140 19.33 27.43 -27.20
C SER A 140 20.48 26.89 -28.07
N LYS A 141 21.03 25.73 -27.70
CA LYS A 141 22.07 24.99 -28.46
C LYS A 141 21.49 23.84 -29.30
N GLY A 142 20.16 23.71 -29.38
CA GLY A 142 19.47 22.73 -30.21
C GLY A 142 19.20 21.37 -29.55
N ALA A 143 19.43 21.22 -28.24
CA ALA A 143 19.02 20.01 -27.51
C ALA A 143 17.52 19.74 -27.72
N ILE A 144 17.11 18.47 -27.73
CA ILE A 144 15.72 18.04 -27.94
C ILE A 144 15.05 17.51 -26.66
N ALA A 145 15.82 17.26 -25.60
CA ALA A 145 15.31 16.97 -24.26
C ALA A 145 16.40 17.19 -23.19
N LEU A 146 15.98 17.43 -21.95
CA LEU A 146 16.86 17.57 -20.78
C LEU A 146 16.46 16.58 -19.68
N ILE A 147 17.46 15.88 -19.16
CA ILE A 147 17.37 14.95 -18.04
C ILE A 147 18.21 15.53 -16.90
N VAL A 148 17.58 15.83 -15.76
CA VAL A 148 18.26 16.39 -14.58
C VAL A 148 18.25 15.38 -13.44
N TYR A 149 19.41 14.84 -13.07
CA TYR A 149 19.51 13.94 -11.93
C TYR A 149 19.75 14.68 -10.61
N ASN A 150 19.27 14.09 -9.51
CA ASN A 150 19.35 14.70 -8.19
C ASN A 150 20.80 14.79 -7.69
N ASN A 151 21.13 15.85 -6.95
CA ASN A 151 22.40 15.98 -6.23
C ASN A 151 22.33 15.37 -4.81
N GLU A 152 21.13 14.97 -4.37
CA GLU A 152 20.83 14.27 -3.11
C GLU A 152 20.21 12.89 -3.39
N PRO A 153 20.27 11.91 -2.48
CA PRO A 153 19.68 10.59 -2.72
C PRO A 153 18.18 10.62 -3.05
N GLY A 154 17.74 9.76 -3.98
CA GLY A 154 16.33 9.60 -4.35
C GLY A 154 15.80 10.62 -5.36
N LEU A 155 14.53 10.44 -5.73
CA LEU A 155 13.81 11.24 -6.74
C LEU A 155 13.42 12.63 -6.20
N PHE A 156 13.23 13.58 -7.11
CA PHE A 156 12.70 14.92 -6.81
C PHE A 156 11.71 15.40 -7.86
N TYR A 157 10.80 16.28 -7.46
CA TYR A 157 9.91 16.99 -8.37
C TYR A 157 10.53 18.36 -8.69
N GLY A 158 10.77 18.63 -9.97
CA GLY A 158 11.24 19.92 -10.46
C GLY A 158 10.10 20.77 -11.03
N THR A 159 10.22 22.09 -10.94
CA THR A 159 9.30 23.05 -11.56
C THR A 159 10.09 24.01 -12.44
N LEU A 160 9.66 24.17 -13.70
CA LEU A 160 10.28 25.09 -14.66
C LEU A 160 9.72 26.52 -14.55
N ILE A 161 8.46 26.66 -14.12
CA ILE A 161 7.74 27.95 -14.09
C ILE A 161 7.65 28.46 -12.64
N HIS A 162 8.32 29.57 -12.35
CA HIS A 162 8.42 30.20 -11.04
C HIS A 162 8.64 31.71 -11.14
N GLU A 163 8.43 32.45 -10.04
CA GLU A 163 8.52 33.92 -9.98
C GLU A 163 9.85 34.51 -10.49
N ASN A 164 10.97 33.79 -10.31
CA ASN A 164 12.29 34.23 -10.76
C ASN A 164 12.57 34.01 -12.26
N ASN A 165 11.60 33.53 -13.05
CA ASN A 165 11.79 33.45 -14.51
C ASN A 165 11.70 34.84 -15.15
N SER A 166 12.41 35.02 -16.27
CA SER A 166 12.16 36.16 -17.15
C SER A 166 10.79 36.04 -17.83
N SER A 167 10.13 37.17 -18.09
CA SER A 167 8.74 37.21 -18.57
C SER A 167 8.52 36.56 -19.94
N ASP A 168 9.57 36.48 -20.76
CA ASP A 168 9.63 35.79 -22.05
C ASP A 168 9.82 34.27 -21.93
N TYR A 169 10.22 33.75 -20.77
CA TYR A 169 10.57 32.33 -20.63
C TYR A 169 9.37 31.43 -20.88
N ARG A 170 9.47 30.57 -21.89
CA ARG A 170 8.56 29.46 -22.14
C ARG A 170 9.42 28.21 -22.31
N PRO A 171 9.20 27.16 -21.51
CA PRO A 171 9.79 25.86 -21.75
C PRO A 171 9.58 25.46 -23.21
N SER A 172 10.64 24.97 -23.84
CA SER A 172 10.71 24.67 -25.27
C SER A 172 10.93 23.18 -25.53
N ILE A 173 11.64 22.50 -24.63
CA ILE A 173 11.93 21.07 -24.74
C ILE A 173 11.41 20.26 -23.53
N PRO A 174 11.13 18.96 -23.71
CA PRO A 174 10.83 18.03 -22.63
C PRO A 174 11.92 18.00 -21.55
N VAL A 175 11.52 18.13 -20.28
CA VAL A 175 12.43 18.06 -19.12
C VAL A 175 11.94 17.05 -18.08
N VAL A 176 12.82 16.13 -17.70
CA VAL A 176 12.54 15.12 -16.66
C VAL A 176 13.57 15.16 -15.53
N SER A 177 13.16 14.77 -14.32
CA SER A 177 14.05 14.49 -13.19
C SER A 177 14.33 13.00 -13.04
N LEU A 178 15.52 12.69 -12.51
CA LEU A 178 15.96 11.36 -12.08
C LEU A 178 16.45 11.35 -10.63
N SER A 179 16.52 10.16 -10.05
CA SER A 179 17.25 9.93 -8.79
C SER A 179 18.75 10.22 -8.98
N ARG A 180 19.47 10.47 -7.89
CA ARG A 180 20.94 10.61 -7.93
C ARG A 180 21.59 9.30 -8.39
N GLU A 181 21.06 8.19 -7.91
CA GLU A 181 21.54 6.84 -8.14
C GLU A 181 21.48 6.49 -9.63
N ASP A 182 20.34 6.75 -10.28
CA ASP A 182 20.13 6.52 -11.71
C ASP A 182 20.95 7.47 -12.58
N GLY A 183 21.02 8.75 -12.20
CA GLY A 183 21.84 9.74 -12.91
C GLY A 183 23.33 9.38 -12.94
N LEU A 184 23.87 8.98 -11.79
CA LEU A 184 25.26 8.53 -11.69
C LEU A 184 25.50 7.24 -12.48
N ARG A 185 24.54 6.30 -12.49
CA ARG A 185 24.61 5.08 -13.30
C ARG A 185 24.64 5.37 -14.80
N ILE A 186 23.79 6.28 -15.29
CA ILE A 186 23.78 6.69 -16.70
C ILE A 186 25.08 7.45 -17.05
N LYS A 187 25.57 8.31 -16.16
CA LYS A 187 26.86 8.99 -16.32
C LYS A 187 28.03 8.01 -16.41
N GLU A 188 28.07 6.98 -15.57
CA GLU A 188 29.09 5.92 -15.64
C GLU A 188 29.00 5.14 -16.97
N MET A 189 27.79 4.90 -17.50
CA MET A 189 27.60 4.29 -18.82
C MET A 189 28.13 5.17 -19.96
N LEU A 190 27.98 6.49 -19.87
CA LEU A 190 28.57 7.45 -20.82
C LEU A 190 30.09 7.47 -20.75
N GLU A 191 30.67 7.56 -19.53
CA GLU A 191 32.12 7.57 -19.31
C GLU A 191 32.80 6.28 -19.80
N LYS A 192 32.10 5.14 -19.73
CA LYS A 192 32.55 3.85 -20.28
C LYS A 192 32.31 3.69 -21.80
N GLY A 193 31.60 4.62 -22.44
CA GLY A 193 31.26 4.54 -23.87
C GLY A 193 30.32 3.39 -24.22
N VAL A 194 29.47 2.93 -23.28
CA VAL A 194 28.56 1.78 -23.48
C VAL A 194 27.11 2.16 -23.76
N VAL A 195 26.79 3.45 -23.87
CA VAL A 195 25.47 3.92 -24.32
C VAL A 195 25.37 3.79 -25.84
N SER A 196 24.46 2.93 -26.31
CA SER A 196 24.19 2.69 -27.73
C SER A 196 22.82 3.20 -28.17
N SER A 197 21.85 3.34 -27.25
CA SER A 197 20.55 3.96 -27.52
C SER A 197 20.00 4.69 -26.30
N VAL A 198 19.23 5.75 -26.55
CA VAL A 198 18.39 6.41 -25.53
C VAL A 198 17.00 6.65 -26.11
N GLU A 199 15.99 6.29 -25.33
CA GLU A 199 14.59 6.53 -25.64
C GLU A 199 13.94 7.24 -24.46
N LEU A 200 13.51 8.48 -24.68
CA LEU A 200 12.66 9.22 -23.76
C LEU A 200 11.27 9.36 -24.36
N ARG A 201 10.23 9.07 -23.57
CA ARG A 201 8.84 9.42 -23.89
C ARG A 201 8.29 10.24 -22.75
N ILE A 202 7.54 11.30 -23.05
CA ILE A 202 6.66 11.96 -22.09
C ILE A 202 5.25 11.87 -22.66
N PHE A 203 4.32 11.35 -21.87
CA PHE A 203 2.93 11.18 -22.30
C PHE A 203 1.99 11.27 -21.10
N SER A 204 0.71 11.50 -21.38
CA SER A 204 -0.31 11.45 -20.35
C SER A 204 -0.69 9.98 -20.11
N LYS A 205 -0.43 9.48 -18.91
CA LYS A 205 -1.00 8.21 -18.43
C LYS A 205 -1.73 8.50 -17.12
N PRO A 206 -2.97 9.01 -17.17
CA PRO A 206 -3.86 8.85 -16.03
C PRO A 206 -4.02 7.35 -15.74
N ASP A 207 -4.59 7.00 -14.58
CA ASP A 207 -4.92 5.62 -14.25
C ASP A 207 -3.70 4.69 -14.02
N MET A 208 -2.65 5.24 -13.43
CA MET A 208 -1.49 4.49 -12.93
C MET A 208 -1.38 4.60 -11.40
N VAL A 209 -0.85 3.57 -10.72
CA VAL A 209 -0.56 3.64 -9.27
C VAL A 209 0.41 4.78 -8.99
N ALA A 210 0.06 5.67 -8.07
CA ALA A 210 0.89 6.80 -7.70
C ALA A 210 2.11 6.34 -6.86
N SER A 211 3.29 6.91 -7.10
CA SER A 211 4.56 6.48 -6.47
C SER A 211 4.55 6.54 -4.93
N PHE A 212 3.81 7.48 -4.34
CA PHE A 212 3.63 7.58 -2.89
C PHE A 212 2.69 6.52 -2.30
N SER A 213 1.87 5.83 -3.11
CA SER A 213 0.89 4.87 -2.61
C SER A 213 1.60 3.72 -1.90
N SER A 214 1.33 3.55 -0.62
CA SER A 214 1.91 2.47 0.18
C SER A 214 1.54 1.10 -0.41
N LYS A 215 2.56 0.25 -0.54
CA LYS A 215 2.46 -1.10 -1.08
C LYS A 215 2.42 -2.15 0.04
N GLY A 216 1.98 -3.34 -0.30
CA GLY A 216 2.07 -4.52 0.54
C GLY A 216 3.47 -5.16 0.53
N PRO A 217 3.61 -6.40 1.03
CA PRO A 217 2.55 -7.19 1.68
C PRO A 217 2.25 -6.72 3.11
N ALA A 218 0.98 -6.71 3.50
CA ALA A 218 0.58 -6.61 4.92
C ALA A 218 0.79 -7.94 5.67
N SER A 219 0.59 -9.05 4.96
CA SER A 219 0.64 -10.42 5.46
C SER A 219 0.94 -11.37 4.30
N PRO A 220 1.59 -12.52 4.54
CA PRO A 220 1.70 -13.56 3.51
C PRO A 220 0.38 -14.30 3.26
N PHE A 221 -0.66 -14.09 4.09
CA PHE A 221 -1.95 -14.81 4.06
C PHE A 221 -3.11 -14.09 3.38
N TYR A 222 -2.91 -12.84 2.93
CA TYR A 222 -3.89 -12.08 2.16
C TYR A 222 -3.19 -10.92 1.43
N ILE A 223 -3.84 -10.42 0.39
CA ILE A 223 -3.31 -9.35 -0.47
C ILE A 223 -3.76 -8.00 0.08
N LYS A 224 -2.85 -7.02 0.13
CA LYS A 224 -3.14 -5.60 0.35
C LYS A 224 -2.21 -4.75 -0.53
N PRO A 225 -2.65 -3.59 -1.06
CA PRO A 225 -4.01 -3.07 -1.00
C PRO A 225 -4.99 -4.00 -1.73
N ASP A 226 -6.29 -3.90 -1.43
CA ASP A 226 -7.30 -4.76 -2.05
C ASP A 226 -7.66 -4.27 -3.46
N LEU A 227 -7.64 -2.94 -3.64
CA LEU A 227 -7.83 -2.23 -4.91
C LEU A 227 -7.19 -0.83 -4.84
N VAL A 228 -7.23 -0.10 -5.96
CA VAL A 228 -6.81 1.31 -6.02
C VAL A 228 -7.92 2.20 -6.55
N ALA A 229 -7.86 3.49 -6.22
CA ALA A 229 -8.83 4.49 -6.68
C ALA A 229 -8.15 5.86 -6.91
N PRO A 230 -8.78 6.78 -7.65
CA PRO A 230 -8.30 8.16 -7.83
C PRO A 230 -7.86 8.83 -6.52
N GLY A 231 -6.58 9.15 -6.41
CA GLY A 231 -6.00 9.67 -5.17
C GLY A 231 -4.99 10.80 -5.33
N ALA A 232 -4.55 11.14 -6.54
CA ALA A 232 -3.64 12.26 -6.79
C ALA A 232 -4.27 13.33 -7.68
N GLY A 233 -4.21 14.60 -7.28
CA GLY A 233 -4.84 15.71 -8.02
C GLY A 233 -6.36 15.81 -7.79
N ILE A 234 -6.87 15.34 -6.67
CA ILE A 234 -8.30 15.32 -6.33
C ILE A 234 -8.73 16.70 -5.83
N ASN A 235 -9.56 17.39 -6.61
CA ASN A 235 -10.21 18.62 -6.16
C ASN A 235 -11.40 18.29 -5.25
N SER A 236 -11.38 18.77 -4.01
CA SER A 236 -12.43 18.51 -3.02
C SER A 236 -12.70 19.74 -2.15
N THR A 237 -13.79 19.70 -1.38
CA THR A 237 -14.17 20.75 -0.43
C THR A 237 -13.08 20.99 0.61
N SER A 238 -12.81 22.25 0.89
CA SER A 238 -11.86 22.72 1.90
C SER A 238 -12.55 23.72 2.85
N LEU A 239 -11.81 24.24 3.82
CA LEU A 239 -12.33 25.19 4.81
C LEU A 239 -12.88 26.47 4.16
N ASN A 240 -13.74 27.19 4.89
CA ASN A 240 -14.29 28.49 4.50
C ASN A 240 -15.04 28.47 3.14
N GLY A 241 -15.68 27.35 2.78
CA GLY A 241 -16.43 27.20 1.53
C GLY A 241 -15.57 27.12 0.27
N SER A 242 -14.26 26.92 0.43
CA SER A 242 -13.31 26.80 -0.68
C SER A 242 -13.19 25.38 -1.21
N TYR A 243 -12.44 25.23 -2.31
CA TYR A 243 -12.03 23.93 -2.85
C TYR A 243 -10.51 23.89 -2.96
N ALA A 244 -9.92 22.72 -2.76
CA ALA A 244 -8.47 22.51 -2.86
C ALA A 244 -8.16 21.19 -3.56
N MET A 245 -7.16 21.24 -4.46
CA MET A 245 -6.59 20.06 -5.09
C MET A 245 -5.60 19.40 -4.13
N ASN A 246 -5.83 18.13 -3.81
CA ASN A 246 -5.05 17.37 -2.84
C ASN A 246 -4.64 16.00 -3.38
N THR A 247 -3.65 15.39 -2.71
CA THR A 247 -3.03 14.13 -3.12
C THR A 247 -2.78 13.23 -1.91
N GLY A 248 -3.18 11.97 -2.00
CA GLY A 248 -2.98 10.95 -0.98
C GLY A 248 -3.97 9.79 -1.09
N THR A 249 -3.61 8.62 -0.56
CA THR A 249 -4.54 7.48 -0.38
C THR A 249 -5.76 7.84 0.48
N SER A 250 -5.64 8.85 1.35
CA SER A 250 -6.75 9.49 2.08
C SER A 250 -7.86 10.06 1.17
N PHE A 251 -7.54 10.39 -0.09
CA PHE A 251 -8.52 10.85 -1.10
C PHE A 251 -8.99 9.70 -2.01
N ALA A 252 -8.24 8.59 -2.08
CA ALA A 252 -8.67 7.37 -2.77
C ALA A 252 -9.72 6.58 -1.96
N ALA A 253 -9.51 6.41 -0.65
CA ALA A 253 -10.44 5.72 0.24
C ALA A 253 -11.91 6.21 0.16
N PRO A 254 -12.24 7.52 0.20
CA PRO A 254 -13.64 7.97 0.14
C PRO A 254 -14.34 7.64 -1.19
N HIS A 255 -13.62 7.48 -2.32
CA HIS A 255 -14.24 7.00 -3.56
C HIS A 255 -14.78 5.57 -3.41
N VAL A 256 -13.99 4.69 -2.78
CA VAL A 256 -14.41 3.31 -2.48
C VAL A 256 -15.50 3.27 -1.41
N SER A 257 -15.45 4.16 -0.41
CA SER A 257 -16.53 4.31 0.58
C SER A 257 -17.86 4.73 -0.07
N GLY A 258 -17.82 5.63 -1.05
CA GLY A 258 -18.99 6.02 -1.84
C GLY A 258 -19.54 4.85 -2.66
N ALA A 259 -18.67 4.07 -3.31
CA ALA A 259 -19.08 2.87 -4.04
C ALA A 259 -19.69 1.79 -3.14
N ALA A 260 -19.14 1.58 -1.94
CA ALA A 260 -19.71 0.69 -0.93
C ALA A 260 -21.11 1.16 -0.48
N ALA A 261 -21.32 2.47 -0.30
CA ALA A 261 -22.62 3.03 0.03
C ALA A 261 -23.65 2.84 -1.10
N LEU A 262 -23.25 2.99 -2.36
CA LEU A 262 -24.12 2.72 -3.52
C LEU A 262 -24.51 1.23 -3.63
N LEU A 263 -23.57 0.31 -3.36
CA LEU A 263 -23.85 -1.13 -3.30
C LEU A 263 -24.87 -1.45 -2.20
N LEU A 264 -24.70 -0.90 -1.00
CA LEU A 264 -25.62 -1.07 0.13
C LEU A 264 -26.97 -0.38 -0.11
N GLN A 265 -27.02 0.70 -0.88
CA GLN A 265 -28.28 1.34 -1.30
C GLN A 265 -29.06 0.44 -2.26
N LYS A 266 -28.38 -0.25 -3.19
CA LYS A 266 -29.00 -1.14 -4.17
C LYS A 266 -29.38 -2.50 -3.54
N HIS A 267 -28.52 -3.05 -2.70
CA HIS A 267 -28.67 -4.36 -2.05
C HIS A 267 -28.41 -4.23 -0.54
N PRO A 268 -29.41 -3.80 0.27
CA PRO A 268 -29.25 -3.52 1.70
C PRO A 268 -28.95 -4.76 2.57
N ASP A 269 -29.07 -5.96 2.01
CA ASP A 269 -28.80 -7.25 2.65
C ASP A 269 -27.35 -7.74 2.46
N LEU A 270 -26.51 -7.02 1.69
CA LEU A 270 -25.10 -7.37 1.51
C LEU A 270 -24.33 -7.35 2.83
N ARG A 271 -23.61 -8.44 3.08
CA ARG A 271 -22.64 -8.52 4.19
C ARG A 271 -21.33 -7.80 3.82
N PRO A 272 -20.53 -7.32 4.77
CA PRO A 272 -19.30 -6.59 4.46
C PRO A 272 -18.31 -7.34 3.57
N GLU A 273 -18.15 -8.66 3.73
CA GLU A 273 -17.29 -9.47 2.86
C GLU A 273 -17.83 -9.59 1.41
N GLU A 274 -19.13 -9.37 1.22
CA GLU A 274 -19.80 -9.38 -0.08
C GLU A 274 -19.68 -8.01 -0.77
N VAL A 275 -19.78 -6.91 0.00
CA VAL A 275 -19.43 -5.56 -0.49
C VAL A 275 -17.96 -5.51 -0.91
N ALA A 276 -17.05 -6.04 -0.09
CA ALA A 276 -15.64 -6.19 -0.44
C ALA A 276 -15.46 -7.05 -1.69
N SER A 277 -16.11 -8.22 -1.77
CA SER A 277 -16.05 -9.09 -2.94
C SER A 277 -16.45 -8.39 -4.23
N LEU A 278 -17.56 -7.66 -4.24
CA LEU A 278 -18.02 -6.93 -5.43
C LEU A 278 -17.01 -5.84 -5.85
N LEU A 279 -16.55 -5.01 -4.91
CA LEU A 279 -15.60 -3.93 -5.20
C LEU A 279 -14.23 -4.43 -5.66
N ILE A 280 -13.74 -5.53 -5.08
CA ILE A 280 -12.43 -6.11 -5.37
C ILE A 280 -12.48 -6.90 -6.68
N THR A 281 -13.44 -7.81 -6.84
CA THR A 281 -13.46 -8.71 -8.00
C THR A 281 -13.95 -8.06 -9.29
N THR A 282 -14.67 -6.93 -9.23
CA THR A 282 -15.03 -6.16 -10.45
C THR A 282 -14.06 -5.04 -10.80
N ALA A 283 -13.01 -4.83 -9.99
CA ALA A 283 -11.97 -3.85 -10.27
C ALA A 283 -11.26 -4.14 -11.61
N GLU A 284 -10.82 -3.08 -12.27
CA GLU A 284 -10.15 -3.15 -13.56
C GLU A 284 -8.63 -3.20 -13.38
N PRO A 285 -7.94 -4.27 -13.82
CA PRO A 285 -6.49 -4.32 -13.78
C PRO A 285 -5.86 -3.15 -14.54
N ILE A 286 -4.85 -2.52 -13.94
CA ILE A 286 -4.10 -1.40 -14.51
C ILE A 286 -2.63 -1.77 -14.70
N THR A 287 -1.94 -1.03 -15.56
CA THR A 287 -0.55 -1.29 -15.96
C THR A 287 0.40 -0.14 -15.58
N ASP A 288 1.68 -0.46 -15.43
CA ASP A 288 2.74 0.51 -15.14
C ASP A 288 3.10 1.40 -16.36
N ILE A 289 4.10 2.28 -16.22
CA ILE A 289 4.57 3.15 -17.33
C ILE A 289 5.04 2.38 -18.58
N TYR A 290 5.25 1.06 -18.50
CA TYR A 290 5.72 0.18 -19.57
C TYR A 290 4.66 -0.81 -20.06
N ASP A 291 3.40 -0.61 -19.67
CA ASP A 291 2.25 -1.47 -19.98
C ASP A 291 2.32 -2.90 -19.40
N GLU A 292 3.20 -3.13 -18.42
CA GLU A 292 3.20 -4.39 -17.64
C GLU A 292 2.11 -4.33 -16.54
N PRO A 293 1.39 -5.44 -16.27
CA PRO A 293 0.47 -5.51 -15.15
C PRO A 293 1.18 -5.28 -13.81
N TYR A 294 0.58 -4.48 -12.94
CA TYR A 294 1.10 -4.30 -11.58
C TYR A 294 1.04 -5.61 -10.76
N PRO A 295 2.05 -5.87 -9.90
CA PRO A 295 1.95 -6.88 -8.87
C PRO A 295 0.74 -6.64 -7.95
N LEU A 296 0.20 -7.72 -7.38
CA LEU A 296 -0.99 -7.67 -6.54
C LEU A 296 -0.74 -6.90 -5.22
N ASP A 297 0.49 -6.87 -4.72
CA ASP A 297 0.88 -6.03 -3.56
C ASP A 297 0.97 -4.52 -3.88
N SER A 298 0.89 -4.14 -5.15
CA SER A 298 1.05 -2.76 -5.61
C SER A 298 -0.27 -2.12 -6.03
N ALA A 299 -1.12 -2.87 -6.76
CA ALA A 299 -2.42 -2.39 -7.24
C ALA A 299 -3.63 -3.18 -6.69
N GLY A 300 -3.40 -4.25 -5.92
CA GLY A 300 -4.49 -5.15 -5.50
C GLY A 300 -5.19 -5.76 -6.70
N SER A 301 -6.51 -5.54 -6.79
CA SER A 301 -7.29 -5.94 -7.95
C SER A 301 -7.33 -4.94 -9.11
N GLY A 302 -6.67 -3.79 -8.96
CA GLY A 302 -6.69 -2.70 -9.93
C GLY A 302 -7.66 -1.59 -9.53
N ARG A 303 -8.07 -0.76 -10.49
CA ARG A 303 -8.91 0.41 -10.26
C ARG A 303 -10.35 0.01 -9.90
N LEU A 304 -10.92 0.70 -8.92
CA LEU A 304 -12.37 0.74 -8.65
C LEU A 304 -13.20 1.00 -9.93
N ALA A 305 -14.08 0.06 -10.28
CA ALA A 305 -15.07 0.20 -11.34
C ALA A 305 -16.50 0.12 -10.77
N VAL A 306 -17.08 1.29 -10.46
CA VAL A 306 -18.36 1.39 -9.72
C VAL A 306 -19.54 0.88 -10.54
N ASP A 307 -19.53 1.13 -11.85
CA ASP A 307 -20.50 0.62 -12.82
C ASP A 307 -20.50 -0.91 -12.85
N LYS A 308 -19.31 -1.54 -12.92
CA LYS A 308 -19.17 -3.00 -12.94
C LYS A 308 -19.60 -3.63 -11.62
N ALA A 309 -19.21 -3.03 -10.49
CA ALA A 309 -19.64 -3.47 -9.17
C ALA A 309 -21.18 -3.42 -9.03
N LEU A 310 -21.81 -2.35 -9.52
CA LEU A 310 -23.28 -2.21 -9.52
C LEU A 310 -23.99 -3.10 -10.55
N SER A 311 -23.33 -3.49 -11.65
CA SER A 311 -23.90 -4.37 -12.67
C SER A 311 -23.70 -5.87 -12.40
N ALA A 312 -22.86 -6.23 -11.42
CA ALA A 312 -22.48 -7.60 -11.15
C ALA A 312 -23.70 -8.51 -10.84
N GLU A 313 -23.75 -9.67 -11.48
CA GLU A 313 -24.78 -10.69 -11.26
C GLU A 313 -24.49 -11.55 -10.02
N PHE A 314 -23.22 -11.69 -9.64
CA PHE A 314 -22.76 -12.62 -8.60
C PHE A 314 -21.76 -12.00 -7.63
N VAL A 315 -21.79 -12.48 -6.39
CA VAL A 315 -20.72 -12.32 -5.40
C VAL A 315 -19.85 -13.58 -5.41
N ALA A 316 -18.52 -13.43 -5.32
CA ALA A 316 -17.57 -14.53 -5.23
C ALA A 316 -16.89 -14.57 -3.85
N LEU A 317 -17.04 -15.65 -3.09
CA LEU A 317 -16.41 -15.83 -1.77
C LEU A 317 -15.60 -17.14 -1.68
N PRO A 318 -14.32 -17.11 -1.26
CA PRO A 318 -13.53 -15.92 -0.94
C PRO A 318 -13.25 -15.08 -2.20
N HIS A 319 -13.07 -13.78 -2.00
CA HIS A 319 -12.80 -12.83 -3.09
C HIS A 319 -11.32 -12.76 -3.50
N THR A 320 -10.46 -13.54 -2.86
CA THR A 320 -9.02 -13.70 -3.14
C THR A 320 -8.65 -15.16 -2.89
N LEU A 321 -7.72 -15.71 -3.68
CA LEU A 321 -7.23 -17.08 -3.51
C LEU A 321 -5.74 -17.13 -3.17
N MET A 322 -5.41 -17.73 -2.03
CA MET A 322 -4.02 -17.92 -1.58
C MET A 322 -3.69 -19.42 -1.53
N PHE A 323 -2.69 -19.83 -2.31
CA PHE A 323 -2.21 -21.22 -2.38
C PHE A 323 -0.78 -21.34 -1.85
N TYR A 324 -0.53 -22.39 -1.06
CA TYR A 324 0.78 -22.75 -0.53
C TYR A 324 1.03 -24.22 -0.86
N LEU A 325 2.09 -24.50 -1.61
CA LEU A 325 2.41 -25.85 -2.09
C LEU A 325 3.74 -26.32 -1.48
N ASN A 326 3.78 -27.53 -0.94
CA ASN A 326 5.00 -28.12 -0.41
C ASN A 326 5.83 -28.87 -1.46
N PRO A 327 7.17 -28.82 -1.36
CA PRO A 327 8.07 -29.47 -2.30
C PRO A 327 7.94 -30.99 -2.26
N GLY A 328 7.81 -31.62 -3.43
CA GLY A 328 7.87 -33.08 -3.60
C GLY A 328 6.72 -33.89 -2.97
N GLU A 329 5.63 -33.25 -2.55
CA GLU A 329 4.46 -33.95 -1.95
C GLU A 329 3.13 -33.38 -2.44
N ASP A 330 2.96 -32.05 -2.48
CA ASP A 330 1.72 -31.41 -2.93
C ASP A 330 1.67 -31.32 -4.46
N VAL A 331 1.41 -32.46 -5.10
CA VAL A 331 1.19 -32.54 -6.55
C VAL A 331 -0.03 -31.70 -6.97
N LYS A 332 -1.04 -31.57 -6.09
CA LYS A 332 -2.24 -30.77 -6.28
C LYS A 332 -2.73 -30.17 -4.96
N VAL A 333 -3.06 -28.88 -4.95
CA VAL A 333 -3.77 -28.19 -3.85
C VAL A 333 -5.02 -27.54 -4.42
N SER A 334 -6.17 -27.77 -3.79
CA SER A 334 -7.46 -27.23 -4.23
C SER A 334 -8.06 -26.26 -3.22
N LYS A 335 -8.65 -25.17 -3.71
CA LYS A 335 -9.54 -24.27 -2.95
C LYS A 335 -10.83 -24.05 -3.75
N SER A 336 -11.88 -23.61 -3.07
CA SER A 336 -13.20 -23.43 -3.70
C SER A 336 -13.71 -22.00 -3.54
N VAL A 337 -14.34 -21.46 -4.58
CA VAL A 337 -15.03 -20.16 -4.57
C VAL A 337 -16.52 -20.41 -4.73
N THR A 338 -17.32 -19.95 -3.78
CA THR A 338 -18.78 -19.95 -3.90
C THR A 338 -19.23 -18.70 -4.65
N LEU A 339 -19.96 -18.89 -5.74
CA LEU A 339 -20.72 -17.85 -6.42
C LEU A 339 -22.14 -17.80 -5.84
N ARG A 340 -22.60 -16.61 -5.44
CA ARG A 340 -23.98 -16.35 -5.03
C ARG A 340 -24.60 -15.32 -5.96
N ALA A 341 -25.71 -15.66 -6.60
CA ALA A 341 -26.45 -14.70 -7.42
C ALA A 341 -27.12 -13.62 -6.54
N LEU A 342 -26.95 -12.34 -6.89
CA LEU A 342 -27.59 -11.22 -6.19
C LEU A 342 -29.10 -11.21 -6.43
N GLU A 343 -29.51 -11.45 -7.68
CA GLU A 343 -30.90 -11.55 -8.12
C GLU A 343 -31.31 -13.02 -8.39
N PRO A 344 -32.58 -13.30 -8.73
CA PRO A 344 -33.00 -14.60 -9.24
C PRO A 344 -32.27 -14.94 -10.56
N TYR A 345 -31.27 -15.81 -10.46
CA TYR A 345 -30.56 -16.42 -11.59
C TYR A 345 -30.92 -17.92 -11.67
N ARG A 346 -30.55 -18.56 -12.77
CA ARG A 346 -30.58 -20.03 -12.92
C ARG A 346 -29.33 -20.48 -13.65
N PHE A 347 -28.37 -21.04 -12.93
CA PHE A 347 -27.16 -21.59 -13.54
C PHE A 347 -27.50 -22.75 -14.49
N ASP A 348 -26.81 -22.80 -15.64
CA ASP A 348 -26.91 -23.87 -16.63
C ASP A 348 -25.61 -24.71 -16.60
N SER A 349 -25.75 -26.03 -16.46
CA SER A 349 -24.62 -26.96 -16.39
C SER A 349 -24.04 -27.32 -17.77
N SER A 350 -24.73 -26.98 -18.85
CA SER A 350 -24.24 -27.24 -20.20
C SER A 350 -23.19 -26.21 -20.61
N SER A 351 -22.07 -26.65 -21.17
CA SER A 351 -20.95 -25.76 -21.57
C SER A 351 -21.30 -24.76 -22.68
N ASN A 352 -22.43 -24.99 -23.36
CA ASN A 352 -22.97 -24.13 -24.42
C ASN A 352 -24.30 -23.48 -23.99
N GLY A 353 -24.63 -23.58 -22.70
CA GLY A 353 -25.85 -23.08 -22.10
C GLY A 353 -25.84 -21.57 -21.95
N SER A 354 -27.01 -20.94 -22.12
CA SER A 354 -27.17 -19.47 -22.05
C SER A 354 -26.87 -18.86 -20.67
N ASN A 355 -26.85 -19.67 -19.62
CA ASN A 355 -26.53 -19.25 -18.25
C ASN A 355 -25.32 -20.01 -17.67
N SER A 356 -24.47 -20.56 -18.54
CA SER A 356 -23.24 -21.25 -18.15
C SER A 356 -22.19 -20.27 -17.63
N ILE A 357 -21.33 -20.75 -16.73
CA ILE A 357 -20.22 -19.99 -16.16
C ILE A 357 -18.91 -20.47 -16.76
N LEU A 358 -18.18 -19.53 -17.37
CA LEU A 358 -16.86 -19.77 -17.93
C LEU A 358 -15.79 -19.30 -16.94
N VAL A 359 -14.77 -20.12 -16.72
CA VAL A 359 -13.67 -19.82 -15.79
C VAL A 359 -12.35 -19.98 -16.52
N GLN A 360 -11.47 -18.99 -16.39
CA GLN A 360 -10.15 -18.97 -17.05
C GLN A 360 -9.08 -18.45 -16.10
N TRP A 361 -7.93 -19.12 -16.06
CA TRP A 361 -6.71 -18.60 -15.43
C TRP A 361 -6.04 -17.54 -16.30
N GLN A 362 -5.67 -16.41 -15.70
CA GLN A 362 -4.87 -15.36 -16.33
C GLN A 362 -3.72 -14.95 -15.41
N GLY A 363 -2.52 -15.46 -15.68
CA GLY A 363 -1.28 -15.10 -14.99
C GLY A 363 -0.06 -15.51 -15.81
N LYS A 364 1.13 -15.02 -15.46
CA LYS A 364 2.37 -15.48 -16.09
C LYS A 364 2.64 -16.92 -15.65
N VAL A 365 2.44 -17.86 -16.56
CA VAL A 365 2.94 -19.24 -16.46
C VAL A 365 4.35 -19.21 -17.03
N ASP A 366 5.35 -19.58 -16.23
CA ASP A 366 6.71 -19.76 -16.70
C ASP A 366 6.87 -21.12 -17.40
N ASP A 367 7.99 -21.30 -18.10
CA ASP A 367 8.33 -22.58 -18.76
C ASP A 367 8.56 -23.75 -17.77
N ASN A 368 8.53 -23.45 -16.46
CA ASN A 368 8.72 -24.40 -15.37
C ASN A 368 7.40 -25.07 -14.93
N GLY A 369 6.25 -24.47 -15.25
CA GLY A 369 4.98 -25.18 -15.34
C GLY A 369 4.21 -25.32 -14.02
N ILE A 370 3.45 -24.28 -13.67
CA ILE A 370 2.30 -24.39 -12.77
C ILE A 370 1.04 -24.65 -13.61
N GLY A 371 0.36 -25.76 -13.33
CA GLY A 371 -0.94 -26.06 -13.92
C GLY A 371 -2.07 -25.58 -13.00
N VAL A 372 -2.89 -24.63 -13.49
CA VAL A 372 -4.12 -24.19 -12.82
C VAL A 372 -5.31 -24.75 -13.59
N ASP A 373 -6.12 -25.56 -12.92
CA ASP A 373 -7.37 -26.12 -13.43
C ASP A 373 -8.57 -25.60 -12.62
N ALA A 374 -9.72 -25.40 -13.26
CA ALA A 374 -10.91 -24.87 -12.59
C ALA A 374 -12.20 -25.48 -13.17
N GLY A 375 -12.97 -26.16 -12.31
CA GLY A 375 -14.28 -26.75 -12.64
C GLY A 375 -15.43 -26.06 -11.91
N VAL A 376 -16.59 -25.94 -12.55
CA VAL A 376 -17.80 -25.36 -11.94
C VAL A 376 -18.80 -26.46 -11.57
N GLN A 377 -19.26 -26.44 -10.32
CA GLN A 377 -20.34 -27.28 -9.80
C GLN A 377 -21.55 -26.40 -9.45
N ILE A 378 -22.72 -26.68 -10.02
CA ILE A 378 -23.96 -26.01 -9.63
C ILE A 378 -24.50 -26.64 -8.35
N ILE A 379 -24.89 -25.83 -7.37
CA ILE A 379 -25.44 -26.25 -6.09
C ILE A 379 -26.95 -26.01 -6.01
N SER A 380 -27.42 -24.89 -6.57
CA SER A 380 -28.84 -24.53 -6.68
C SER A 380 -29.06 -23.47 -7.78
N ASP A 381 -30.31 -23.13 -8.10
CA ASP A 381 -30.66 -22.02 -9.01
C ASP A 381 -29.82 -20.74 -8.74
N ARG A 382 -29.56 -20.43 -7.45
CA ARG A 382 -28.87 -19.20 -7.01
C ARG A 382 -27.43 -19.39 -6.49
N SER A 383 -26.87 -20.60 -6.54
CA SER A 383 -25.49 -20.84 -6.09
C SER A 383 -24.73 -21.87 -6.92
N ALA A 384 -23.46 -21.57 -7.20
CA ALA A 384 -22.49 -22.47 -7.82
C ALA A 384 -21.16 -22.40 -7.05
N VAL A 385 -20.34 -23.44 -7.16
CA VAL A 385 -19.01 -23.52 -6.57
C VAL A 385 -17.99 -23.76 -7.68
N ILE A 386 -16.97 -22.92 -7.74
CA ILE A 386 -15.80 -23.12 -8.59
C ILE A 386 -14.74 -23.85 -7.76
N HIS A 387 -14.34 -25.04 -8.17
CA HIS A 387 -13.22 -25.76 -7.59
C HIS A 387 -11.95 -25.46 -8.39
N VAL A 388 -11.01 -24.74 -7.76
CA VAL A 388 -9.73 -24.35 -8.38
C VAL A 388 -8.65 -25.25 -7.83
N THR A 389 -7.90 -25.90 -8.71
CA THR A 389 -6.80 -26.81 -8.36
C THR A 389 -5.50 -26.30 -8.98
N VAL A 390 -4.51 -26.03 -8.13
CA VAL A 390 -3.16 -25.66 -8.52
C VAL A 390 -2.26 -26.90 -8.41
N SER A 391 -1.40 -27.10 -9.40
CA SER A 391 -0.51 -28.26 -9.51
C SER A 391 0.88 -27.85 -9.99
N THR A 392 1.91 -28.53 -9.50
CA THR A 392 3.29 -28.38 -10.00
C THR A 392 3.58 -29.43 -11.07
N LEU A 393 4.08 -29.00 -12.24
CA LEU A 393 4.40 -29.90 -13.36
C LEU A 393 5.88 -30.32 -13.35
N LYS A 394 6.76 -29.57 -12.68
CA LYS A 394 8.17 -29.91 -12.43
C LYS A 394 8.61 -29.44 -11.05
N ALA A 395 9.70 -30.03 -10.54
CA ALA A 395 10.42 -29.53 -9.37
C ALA A 395 11.51 -28.53 -9.81
N GLY A 396 11.61 -27.38 -9.15
CA GLY A 396 12.62 -26.35 -9.45
C GLY A 396 12.48 -25.05 -8.65
N ASP A 397 11.27 -24.48 -8.61
CA ASP A 397 11.05 -23.10 -8.14
C ASP A 397 10.68 -22.95 -6.66
N TYR A 398 11.50 -23.56 -5.82
CA TYR A 398 11.34 -23.55 -4.37
C TYR A 398 11.61 -22.17 -3.77
N GLY A 399 10.61 -21.61 -3.08
CA GLY A 399 10.61 -20.24 -2.56
C GLY A 399 10.00 -19.19 -3.52
N SER A 400 9.57 -19.59 -4.72
CA SER A 400 8.97 -18.68 -5.71
C SER A 400 7.52 -18.33 -5.41
N LYS A 401 7.11 -17.12 -5.82
CA LYS A 401 5.74 -16.61 -5.75
C LYS A 401 5.24 -16.30 -7.16
N TYR A 402 4.05 -16.76 -7.47
CA TYR A 402 3.35 -16.53 -8.73
C TYR A 402 2.04 -15.81 -8.48
N GLU A 403 1.69 -14.89 -9.37
CA GLU A 403 0.50 -14.06 -9.25
C GLU A 403 -0.31 -14.08 -10.55
N GLY A 404 -1.62 -13.95 -10.40
CA GLY A 404 -2.55 -13.85 -11.51
C GLY A 404 -3.98 -13.74 -11.01
N ARG A 405 -4.93 -14.05 -11.89
CA ARG A 405 -6.35 -13.80 -11.67
C ARG A 405 -7.18 -14.97 -12.22
N LEU A 406 -8.20 -15.36 -11.46
CA LEU A 406 -9.23 -16.26 -11.96
C LEU A 406 -10.36 -15.41 -12.55
N ILE A 407 -10.49 -15.45 -13.87
CA ILE A 407 -11.50 -14.71 -14.62
C ILE A 407 -12.75 -15.58 -14.70
N VAL A 408 -13.84 -15.10 -14.11
CA VAL A 408 -15.16 -15.75 -14.11
C VAL A 408 -16.11 -14.91 -14.95
N ARG A 409 -16.76 -15.52 -15.94
CA ARG A 409 -17.70 -14.85 -16.85
C ARG A 409 -19.03 -15.56 -16.90
N SER A 410 -20.10 -14.77 -16.93
CA SER A 410 -21.41 -15.23 -17.42
C SER A 410 -21.32 -15.38 -18.95
N SER A 411 -21.88 -16.47 -19.51
CA SER A 411 -21.84 -16.72 -20.95
C SER A 411 -22.61 -15.68 -21.78
N ASN A 412 -23.69 -15.12 -21.21
CA ASN A 412 -24.50 -14.07 -21.83
C ASN A 412 -24.49 -12.72 -21.07
N GLY A 413 -23.95 -12.69 -19.85
CA GLY A 413 -23.92 -11.49 -19.02
C GLY A 413 -22.67 -10.63 -19.22
N PRO A 414 -22.75 -9.30 -19.02
CA PRO A 414 -21.57 -8.41 -19.02
C PRO A 414 -20.67 -8.62 -17.78
N THR A 415 -21.14 -9.40 -16.79
CA THR A 415 -20.42 -9.65 -15.54
C THR A 415 -19.14 -10.45 -15.79
N ILE A 416 -18.01 -9.79 -15.50
CA ILE A 416 -16.68 -10.40 -15.42
C ILE A 416 -16.19 -10.18 -14.00
N LEU A 417 -15.99 -11.25 -13.24
CA LEU A 417 -15.28 -11.21 -11.96
C LEU A 417 -13.82 -11.61 -12.20
N SER A 418 -12.89 -10.92 -11.57
CA SER A 418 -11.45 -11.06 -11.72
C SER A 418 -10.82 -11.27 -10.35
N ILE A 419 -10.92 -12.51 -9.86
CA ILE A 419 -10.52 -12.89 -8.50
C ILE A 419 -8.99 -12.95 -8.43
N PRO A 420 -8.30 -12.08 -7.67
CA PRO A 420 -6.85 -12.13 -7.52
C PRO A 420 -6.39 -13.42 -6.84
N MET A 421 -5.25 -13.93 -7.27
CA MET A 421 -4.72 -15.20 -6.82
C MET A 421 -3.20 -15.16 -6.69
N SER A 422 -2.69 -15.65 -5.55
CA SER A 422 -1.26 -15.82 -5.27
C SER A 422 -0.97 -17.29 -4.99
N ILE A 423 0.11 -17.79 -5.58
CA ILE A 423 0.62 -19.15 -5.40
C ILE A 423 2.05 -19.03 -4.86
N TYR A 424 2.32 -19.63 -3.72
CA TYR A 424 3.66 -19.71 -3.14
C TYR A 424 4.11 -21.16 -3.07
N ILE A 425 5.30 -21.45 -3.60
CA ILE A 425 5.92 -22.77 -3.49
C ILE A 425 6.88 -22.71 -2.30
N ASN A 426 6.58 -23.47 -1.26
CA ASN A 426 7.43 -23.53 -0.07
C ASN A 426 8.82 -24.09 -0.43
N PRO A 427 9.90 -23.56 0.16
CA PRO A 427 11.23 -24.14 0.05
C PRO A 427 11.43 -25.39 0.91
N VAL A 428 10.57 -25.62 1.91
CA VAL A 428 10.60 -26.79 2.80
C VAL A 428 9.17 -27.23 3.13
N SER A 429 8.91 -28.53 3.18
CA SER A 429 7.56 -29.06 3.41
C SER A 429 7.12 -28.87 4.86
N ILE A 430 6.08 -28.06 5.06
CA ILE A 430 5.33 -27.95 6.32
C ILE A 430 3.93 -28.54 6.16
N LYS A 431 3.66 -29.56 6.96
CA LYS A 431 2.37 -30.24 7.04
C LYS A 431 1.60 -29.70 8.21
N ALA A 432 0.34 -29.38 7.96
CA ALA A 432 -0.62 -29.02 8.99
C ALA A 432 -1.93 -29.74 8.69
N LYS A 433 -2.50 -30.41 9.70
CA LYS A 433 -3.75 -31.18 9.58
C LYS A 433 -4.61 -30.98 10.82
N ASN A 434 -5.90 -30.78 10.63
CA ASN A 434 -6.87 -30.81 11.73
C ASN A 434 -7.29 -32.26 11.99
N SER A 435 -7.20 -32.72 13.24
CA SER A 435 -7.78 -33.98 13.73
C SER A 435 -8.35 -33.74 15.12
N ASP A 436 -9.63 -34.07 15.33
CA ASP A 436 -10.25 -34.16 16.67
C ASP A 436 -10.14 -32.90 17.55
N GLY A 437 -10.12 -31.71 16.94
CA GLY A 437 -9.94 -30.44 17.67
C GLY A 437 -8.49 -30.08 17.98
N MET A 438 -7.53 -30.75 17.32
CA MET A 438 -6.10 -30.46 17.38
C MET A 438 -5.57 -30.17 15.97
N LEU A 439 -4.79 -29.09 15.84
CA LEU A 439 -3.95 -28.82 14.69
C LEU A 439 -2.62 -29.57 14.87
N LEU A 440 -2.45 -30.66 14.14
CA LEU A 440 -1.22 -31.43 14.07
C LEU A 440 -0.28 -30.81 13.03
N LEU A 441 0.87 -30.35 13.50
CA LEU A 441 1.92 -29.73 12.68
C LEU A 441 3.11 -30.70 12.58
N SER A 442 3.74 -30.78 11.41
CA SER A 442 5.03 -31.42 11.25
C SER A 442 5.86 -30.81 10.12
N LEU A 443 7.17 -30.95 10.22
CA LEU A 443 8.12 -30.55 9.18
C LEU A 443 8.70 -31.81 8.52
N ASP A 444 8.72 -31.89 7.19
CA ASP A 444 9.49 -32.94 6.51
C ASP A 444 10.97 -32.55 6.51
N GLY A 445 11.72 -33.13 7.45
CA GLY A 445 13.13 -32.80 7.67
C GLY A 445 14.08 -33.41 6.64
N ARG A 446 13.83 -33.13 5.34
CA ARG A 446 14.71 -33.47 4.21
C ARG A 446 15.85 -32.46 4.04
N GLU A 447 15.70 -31.26 4.61
CA GLU A 447 16.74 -30.23 4.62
C GLU A 447 17.93 -30.67 5.48
N GLU A 448 19.11 -30.79 4.88
CA GLU A 448 20.35 -31.03 5.63
C GLU A 448 20.67 -29.84 6.56
N GLY A 449 21.14 -30.13 7.77
CA GLY A 449 21.58 -29.10 8.72
C GLY A 449 20.47 -28.25 9.36
N TRP A 450 19.19 -28.64 9.27
CA TRP A 450 18.13 -27.92 10.00
C TRP A 450 18.23 -28.15 11.52
N LYS A 451 18.11 -27.07 12.30
CA LYS A 451 18.35 -27.02 13.76
C LYS A 451 17.07 -26.88 14.56
N SER A 452 16.16 -26.04 14.08
CA SER A 452 14.83 -25.84 14.67
C SER A 452 13.90 -25.13 13.69
N ALA A 453 12.61 -25.22 13.92
CA ALA A 453 11.61 -24.46 13.19
C ALA A 453 10.72 -23.70 14.17
N ARG A 454 10.69 -22.37 14.06
CA ARG A 454 9.78 -21.50 14.83
C ARG A 454 8.51 -21.31 14.02
N ILE A 455 7.38 -21.78 14.53
CA ILE A 455 6.10 -21.76 13.82
C ILE A 455 5.12 -20.84 14.56
N LYS A 456 4.66 -19.79 13.87
CA LYS A 456 3.59 -18.89 14.30
C LYS A 456 2.27 -19.43 13.76
N VAL A 457 1.36 -19.80 14.66
CA VAL A 457 0.00 -20.24 14.31
C VAL A 457 -0.99 -19.16 14.70
N THR A 458 -1.68 -18.60 13.70
CA THR A 458 -2.65 -17.51 13.88
C THR A 458 -4.07 -18.06 13.86
N ASP A 459 -4.87 -17.69 14.86
CA ASP A 459 -6.27 -18.10 14.99
C ASP A 459 -7.19 -17.24 14.10
N PRO A 460 -8.12 -17.85 13.32
CA PRO A 460 -8.90 -17.16 12.29
C PRO A 460 -9.85 -16.08 12.81
N VAL A 461 -10.25 -16.15 14.09
CA VAL A 461 -11.21 -15.24 14.69
C VAL A 461 -10.49 -14.24 15.57
N SER A 462 -9.78 -14.71 16.60
CA SER A 462 -9.09 -13.79 17.53
C SER A 462 -7.90 -13.07 16.91
N MET A 463 -7.37 -13.55 15.77
CA MET A 463 -6.12 -13.11 15.12
C MET A 463 -4.88 -13.20 16.01
N LYS A 464 -5.02 -13.67 17.26
CA LYS A 464 -3.92 -13.92 18.18
C LYS A 464 -3.11 -15.10 17.68
N SER A 465 -1.81 -15.00 17.90
CA SER A 465 -0.85 -15.99 17.43
C SER A 465 -0.20 -16.77 18.56
N ARG A 466 -0.01 -18.07 18.35
CA ARG A 466 0.74 -18.96 19.25
C ARG A 466 2.04 -19.36 18.58
N MET A 467 3.14 -19.30 19.31
CA MET A 467 4.44 -19.79 18.86
C MET A 467 4.67 -21.21 19.34
N VAL A 468 5.08 -22.11 18.44
CA VAL A 468 5.64 -23.41 18.79
C VAL A 468 7.00 -23.59 18.13
N THR A 469 7.82 -24.48 18.69
CA THR A 469 9.15 -24.81 18.16
C THR A 469 9.23 -26.31 17.90
N LEU A 470 9.64 -26.69 16.68
CA LEU A 470 10.02 -28.06 16.33
C LEU A 470 11.55 -28.17 16.26
N THR A 471 12.07 -29.37 16.49
CA THR A 471 13.52 -29.70 16.42
C THR A 471 13.71 -31.03 15.67
N PRO A 472 14.94 -31.38 15.23
CA PRO A 472 15.22 -32.68 14.62
C PRO A 472 14.73 -33.90 15.41
N ASP A 473 14.70 -33.79 16.75
CA ASP A 473 14.21 -34.83 17.67
C ASP A 473 12.70 -34.75 17.94
N SER A 474 12.11 -33.57 17.78
CA SER A 474 10.67 -33.30 17.98
C SER A 474 10.09 -32.64 16.72
N ARG A 475 9.88 -33.46 15.69
CA ARG A 475 9.48 -33.04 14.33
C ARG A 475 7.99 -32.77 14.15
N SER A 476 7.18 -32.95 15.19
CA SER A 476 5.75 -32.73 15.17
C SER A 476 5.20 -32.26 16.51
N THR A 477 4.11 -31.50 16.47
CA THR A 477 3.39 -31.06 17.67
C THR A 477 1.89 -30.91 17.40
N GLY A 478 1.07 -30.96 18.44
CA GLY A 478 -0.38 -30.75 18.38
C GLY A 478 -0.77 -29.49 19.15
N ILE A 479 -1.57 -28.62 18.54
CA ILE A 479 -2.10 -27.40 19.17
C ILE A 479 -3.62 -27.48 19.23
N PRO A 480 -4.28 -27.27 20.39
CA PRO A 480 -5.74 -27.25 20.45
C PRO A 480 -6.30 -26.05 19.69
N VAL A 481 -7.26 -26.32 18.78
CA VAL A 481 -8.01 -25.29 18.03
C VAL A 481 -9.27 -24.91 18.79
N ILE A 482 -9.57 -23.60 18.80
CA ILE A 482 -10.62 -23.01 19.66
C ILE A 482 -11.77 -22.47 18.81
N ASN A 483 -11.46 -21.98 17.61
CA ASN A 483 -12.40 -21.40 16.67
C ASN A 483 -12.49 -22.25 15.40
N ARG A 484 -13.54 -22.02 14.62
CA ARG A 484 -13.65 -22.55 13.24
C ARG A 484 -13.08 -21.53 12.25
N GLY A 485 -12.72 -22.01 11.06
CA GLY A 485 -12.14 -21.19 9.99
C GLY A 485 -10.71 -21.58 9.62
N GLU A 486 -10.13 -20.85 8.67
CA GLU A 486 -8.79 -21.07 8.15
C GLU A 486 -7.69 -20.57 9.10
N TYR A 487 -7.03 -21.48 9.81
CA TYR A 487 -5.82 -21.18 10.60
C TYR A 487 -4.63 -20.94 9.68
N TRP A 488 -3.79 -19.96 10.04
CA TRP A 488 -2.58 -19.63 9.28
C TRP A 488 -1.32 -20.11 10.01
N ILE A 489 -0.36 -20.64 9.25
CA ILE A 489 0.88 -21.22 9.76
C ILE A 489 2.07 -20.58 9.04
N ASP A 490 2.85 -19.76 9.74
CA ASP A 490 4.12 -19.19 9.28
C ASP A 490 5.29 -19.87 10.01
N ALA A 491 6.06 -20.67 9.29
CA ALA A 491 7.24 -21.34 9.80
C ALA A 491 8.54 -20.70 9.30
N SER A 492 9.43 -20.45 10.25
CA SER A 492 10.81 -20.03 10.01
C SER A 492 11.74 -21.18 10.42
N VAL A 493 12.20 -21.95 9.43
CA VAL A 493 13.08 -23.11 9.61
C VAL A 493 14.53 -22.62 9.57
N ILE A 494 15.26 -22.83 10.65
CA ILE A 494 16.65 -22.41 10.81
C ILE A 494 17.57 -23.56 10.38
N THR A 495 18.41 -23.33 9.38
CA THR A 495 19.39 -24.29 8.84
C THR A 495 20.82 -23.81 9.08
N ASP A 496 21.81 -24.58 8.63
CA ASP A 496 23.21 -24.11 8.52
C ASP A 496 23.40 -23.05 7.42
N SER A 497 22.53 -23.06 6.40
CA SER A 497 22.59 -22.15 5.24
C SER A 497 21.79 -20.85 5.40
N GLY A 498 20.86 -20.76 6.37
CA GLY A 498 20.07 -19.56 6.61
C GLY A 498 18.73 -19.84 7.30
N ILE A 499 17.70 -19.07 6.93
CA ILE A 499 16.32 -19.27 7.37
C ILE A 499 15.45 -19.50 6.15
N LEU A 500 14.80 -20.67 6.10
CA LEU A 500 13.81 -21.01 5.09
C LEU A 500 12.40 -20.67 5.62
N LYS A 501 11.61 -19.96 4.82
CA LYS A 501 10.23 -19.58 5.15
C LYS A 501 9.25 -20.54 4.50
N ALA A 502 8.39 -21.18 5.30
CA ALA A 502 7.34 -22.05 4.80
C ALA A 502 5.98 -21.65 5.37
N LEU A 503 4.96 -21.67 4.51
CA LEU A 503 3.62 -21.16 4.78
C LEU A 503 2.59 -22.26 4.58
N SER A 504 1.53 -22.27 5.38
CA SER A 504 0.38 -23.17 5.18
C SER A 504 -0.90 -22.60 5.77
N THR A 505 -2.04 -23.15 5.33
CA THR A 505 -3.37 -22.81 5.79
C THR A 505 -4.19 -24.08 6.04
N VAL A 506 -4.91 -24.16 7.16
CA VAL A 506 -5.76 -25.32 7.49
C VAL A 506 -7.16 -24.88 7.88
N GLU A 507 -8.15 -25.38 7.16
CA GLU A 507 -9.56 -25.16 7.47
C GLU A 507 -10.03 -26.01 8.66
N VAL A 508 -10.60 -25.36 9.68
CA VAL A 508 -11.10 -26.01 10.89
C VAL A 508 -12.63 -25.95 10.91
N ASN A 509 -13.25 -27.06 10.47
CA ASN A 509 -14.71 -27.19 10.41
C ASN A 509 -15.36 -27.60 11.74
N SER A 510 -14.60 -28.24 12.63
CA SER A 510 -15.03 -28.71 13.95
C SER A 510 -13.98 -28.40 15.01
N VAL A 511 -14.45 -28.02 16.20
CA VAL A 511 -13.64 -27.80 17.41
C VAL A 511 -13.93 -28.94 18.39
N GLY A 512 -12.93 -29.31 19.20
CA GLY A 512 -13.07 -30.43 20.13
C GLY A 512 -14.09 -30.15 21.24
N ASN A 513 -14.97 -31.11 21.52
CA ASN A 513 -15.87 -31.03 22.68
C ASN A 513 -15.06 -31.18 23.97
N GLY A 514 -14.78 -30.07 24.64
CA GLY A 514 -14.24 -30.07 26.00
C GLY A 514 -12.73 -29.93 26.11
N VAL A 515 -12.17 -28.80 25.66
CA VAL A 515 -11.02 -28.21 26.33
C VAL A 515 -11.44 -26.86 26.90
N VAL A 516 -11.92 -26.87 28.15
CA VAL A 516 -11.92 -25.65 28.95
C VAL A 516 -10.46 -25.34 29.24
N LEU A 517 -9.85 -24.50 28.39
CA LEU A 517 -8.61 -23.83 28.75
C LEU A 517 -8.93 -22.90 29.91
N VAL A 518 -8.78 -23.43 31.13
CA VAL A 518 -8.46 -22.58 32.28
C VAL A 518 -7.21 -21.83 31.87
N GLU A 519 -7.35 -20.51 31.69
CA GLU A 519 -6.24 -19.62 31.37
C GLU A 519 -5.37 -19.52 32.63
N SER A 520 -4.59 -20.57 32.89
CA SER A 520 -3.52 -20.52 33.87
C SER A 520 -2.54 -19.49 33.35
N GLN A 521 -2.58 -18.30 33.97
CA GLN A 521 -1.53 -17.33 33.79
C GLN A 521 -0.24 -18.04 34.15
N SER A 522 0.56 -18.34 33.13
CA SER A 522 1.87 -18.92 33.28
C SER A 522 2.79 -17.84 33.83
N LEU A 523 2.65 -17.55 35.13
CA LEU A 523 3.69 -16.95 35.94
C LEU A 523 4.96 -17.73 35.60
N PRO A 524 5.96 -17.11 34.95
CA PRO A 524 7.00 -17.92 34.36
C PRO A 524 7.78 -18.54 35.51
N ILE A 525 8.07 -19.84 35.38
CA ILE A 525 8.53 -20.67 36.48
C ILE A 525 9.85 -20.12 37.08
N ARG A 526 10.60 -19.37 36.28
CA ARG A 526 11.83 -18.68 36.66
C ARG A 526 11.59 -17.59 37.72
N GLU A 527 10.58 -16.74 37.54
CA GLU A 527 10.19 -15.69 38.49
C GLU A 527 9.68 -16.29 39.80
N ILE A 528 8.94 -17.41 39.75
CA ILE A 528 8.51 -18.13 40.95
C ILE A 528 9.73 -18.66 41.72
N PHE A 529 10.72 -19.27 41.04
CA PHE A 529 11.95 -19.71 41.71
C PHE A 529 12.79 -18.54 42.25
N ILE A 530 12.83 -17.40 41.57
CA ILE A 530 13.48 -16.18 42.07
C ILE A 530 12.77 -15.67 43.33
N LEU A 531 11.42 -15.61 43.33
CA LEU A 531 10.62 -15.16 44.46
C LEU A 531 10.77 -16.10 45.67
N MET A 532 10.70 -17.42 45.45
CA MET A 532 10.94 -18.44 46.48
C MET A 532 12.37 -18.36 47.04
N GLY A 533 13.37 -18.13 46.19
CA GLY A 533 14.75 -17.88 46.62
C GLY A 533 14.87 -16.63 47.50
N PHE A 534 14.18 -15.55 47.12
CA PHE A 534 14.17 -14.30 47.89
C PHE A 534 13.50 -14.47 49.26
N VAL A 535 12.35 -15.13 49.32
CA VAL A 535 11.66 -15.46 50.58
C VAL A 535 12.53 -16.37 51.46
N GLY A 536 13.19 -17.37 50.88
CA GLY A 536 14.13 -18.23 51.60
C GLY A 536 15.30 -17.45 52.22
N ILE A 537 15.89 -16.51 51.47
CA ILE A 537 16.96 -15.63 51.97
C ILE A 537 16.45 -14.74 53.10
N VAL A 538 15.26 -14.14 52.97
CA VAL A 538 14.65 -13.30 54.03
C VAL A 538 14.40 -14.10 55.31
N VAL A 539 13.90 -15.34 55.21
CA VAL A 539 13.69 -16.22 56.37
C VAL A 539 15.02 -16.61 57.03
N VAL A 540 16.07 -16.90 56.26
CA VAL A 540 17.42 -17.18 56.79
C VAL A 540 18.00 -15.95 57.49
N ILE A 541 17.86 -14.75 56.92
CA ILE A 541 18.31 -13.49 57.54
C ILE A 541 17.54 -13.24 58.86
N ALA A 542 16.22 -13.43 58.87
CA ALA A 542 15.41 -13.29 60.07
C ALA A 542 15.83 -14.27 61.19
N LEU A 543 16.14 -15.52 60.85
CA LEU A 543 16.64 -16.52 61.81
C LEU A 543 18.05 -16.23 62.31
N VAL A 544 18.93 -15.64 61.48
CA VAL A 544 20.29 -15.24 61.88
C VAL A 544 20.26 -13.99 62.78
N LEU A 545 19.38 -13.02 62.50
CA LEU A 545 19.20 -11.83 63.33
C LEU A 545 18.50 -12.17 64.66
N GLY A 546 17.46 -13.02 64.62
CA GLY A 546 16.76 -13.49 65.83
C GLY A 546 17.64 -14.31 66.78
N ARG A 547 18.72 -14.93 66.29
CA ARG A 547 19.71 -15.63 67.12
C ARG A 547 20.80 -14.73 67.73
N ARG A 548 20.81 -13.42 67.46
CA ARG A 548 21.82 -12.48 67.98
C ARG A 548 21.37 -11.61 69.17
N HIS A 549 20.11 -11.72 69.63
CA HIS A 549 19.58 -10.98 70.79
C HIS A 549 18.95 -11.95 71.81
N GLY A 550 19.78 -12.86 72.36
CA GLY A 550 19.34 -13.99 73.17
C GLY A 550 20.17 -14.26 74.44
N HIS A 551 20.73 -13.22 75.07
CA HIS A 551 21.26 -13.26 76.43
C HIS A 551 21.34 -11.84 77.01
N ASP A 552 20.55 -11.56 78.05
CA ASP A 552 20.99 -11.11 79.39
C ASP A 552 19.80 -10.63 80.25
N ASP A 553 19.43 -11.50 81.20
CA ASP A 553 18.76 -11.35 82.50
C ASP A 553 17.66 -10.30 82.82
N ALA A 554 16.43 -10.85 82.94
CA ALA A 554 15.50 -10.81 84.10
C ALA A 554 15.53 -9.68 85.16
N THR A 555 14.34 -9.18 85.51
CA THR A 555 13.86 -9.14 86.92
C THR A 555 12.33 -9.04 87.05
N ASP A 556 11.84 -9.37 88.24
CA ASP A 556 10.43 -9.58 88.67
C ASP A 556 9.63 -8.27 88.87
N GLY A 557 8.28 -8.31 88.88
CA GLY A 557 7.49 -7.09 89.11
C GLY A 557 5.98 -7.03 88.82
N SER A 558 5.18 -8.05 89.17
CA SER A 558 3.78 -7.95 89.68
C SER A 558 2.66 -7.07 89.03
N TYR A 559 1.42 -7.58 89.18
CA TYR A 559 0.09 -6.93 89.14
C TYR A 559 -0.73 -6.89 87.84
N THR A 560 -2.04 -7.06 88.06
CA THR A 560 -3.14 -7.33 87.15
C THR A 560 -4.17 -6.18 87.17
N ILE A 561 -5.03 -6.10 86.15
CA ILE A 561 -6.51 -5.87 86.20
C ILE A 561 -7.09 -4.99 85.05
N SER A 562 -8.18 -5.53 84.47
CA SER A 562 -9.36 -4.93 83.78
C SER A 562 -9.26 -4.06 82.51
N ASP A 563 -10.11 -4.44 81.54
CA ASP A 563 -10.87 -3.52 80.68
C ASP A 563 -11.55 -2.39 81.50
N ASP A 564 -11.69 -1.18 80.95
CA ASP A 564 -13.05 -0.70 80.55
C ASP A 564 -13.04 0.61 79.70
N THR A 565 -14.01 0.67 78.78
CA THR A 565 -14.75 1.85 78.26
C THR A 565 -14.14 3.24 77.94
N THR A 566 -14.58 3.74 76.76
CA THR A 566 -15.07 5.14 76.47
C THR A 566 -14.10 6.33 76.35
N LYS A 567 -14.40 7.47 75.66
CA LYS A 567 -15.31 7.88 74.54
C LYS A 567 -15.12 9.40 74.28
N TYR A 568 -15.38 9.89 73.05
CA TYR A 568 -15.30 11.32 72.60
C TYR A 568 -13.87 11.93 72.55
N GLY A 569 -13.55 12.88 71.63
CA GLY A 569 -14.31 13.41 70.49
C GLY A 569 -13.65 14.62 69.78
N SER A 570 -14.33 15.12 68.73
CA SER A 570 -14.23 16.43 68.04
C SER A 570 -12.96 16.88 67.27
N SER A 571 -13.21 17.28 65.99
CA SER A 571 -12.74 18.49 65.25
C SER A 571 -11.24 18.71 64.97
N ASP A 572 -10.81 19.41 63.90
CA ASP A 572 -11.36 19.70 62.55
C ASP A 572 -10.24 20.37 61.70
N THR A 573 -10.42 20.43 60.37
CA THR A 573 -9.85 21.42 59.41
C THR A 573 -8.32 21.58 59.18
N GLU A 574 -7.92 21.27 57.93
CA GLU A 574 -7.14 22.08 56.95
C GLU A 574 -5.67 22.55 57.19
N ASP A 575 -4.74 21.95 56.40
CA ASP A 575 -3.57 22.53 55.64
C ASP A 575 -2.50 23.39 56.38
N PRO A 576 -1.36 23.82 55.77
CA PRO A 576 -0.68 23.41 54.53
C PRO A 576 0.86 23.13 54.65
N THR A 577 1.50 22.69 53.54
CA THR A 577 2.91 22.89 53.08
C THR A 577 4.12 23.05 54.04
N VAL A 578 5.30 22.48 53.68
CA VAL A 578 6.63 23.19 53.46
C VAL A 578 7.88 22.27 53.43
N HIS A 579 8.86 22.69 52.60
CA HIS A 579 10.24 22.24 52.30
C HIS A 579 11.19 21.55 53.33
N ALA A 580 12.12 20.73 52.80
CA ALA A 580 13.61 20.85 52.89
C ALA A 580 14.30 19.71 52.07
N LYS A 581 15.19 19.93 51.07
CA LYS A 581 16.65 20.26 51.12
C LYS A 581 17.55 19.14 51.70
N GLU A 582 18.77 18.83 51.22
CA GLU A 582 19.53 19.09 49.97
C GLU A 582 20.87 18.29 50.01
N GLY A 583 21.59 18.12 48.89
CA GLY A 583 22.96 17.56 48.80
C GLY A 583 23.13 16.50 47.69
N GLN A 584 23.61 16.81 46.46
CA GLN A 584 25.00 17.18 46.05
C GLN A 584 26.05 16.12 46.46
N ASP A 585 26.94 15.59 45.60
CA ASP A 585 27.36 15.95 44.21
C ASP A 585 28.01 14.71 43.53
N LEU A 586 28.53 14.62 42.27
CA LEU A 586 28.97 15.60 41.26
C LEU A 586 29.03 14.95 39.82
N HIS A 587 28.88 15.72 38.72
CA HIS A 587 29.47 15.56 37.36
C HIS A 587 29.28 14.26 36.49
N LYS A 588 29.20 14.29 35.15
CA LYS A 588 28.92 15.33 34.12
C LYS A 588 28.68 14.69 32.72
N ASP A 589 27.81 15.30 31.91
CA ASP A 589 27.72 15.47 30.42
C ASP A 589 28.29 14.38 29.45
N ILE A 590 27.77 14.11 28.24
CA ILE A 590 27.16 15.00 27.21
C ILE A 590 26.04 14.26 26.41
N ALA A 591 25.07 15.02 25.91
CA ALA A 591 23.92 14.60 25.10
C ALA A 591 24.20 14.33 23.60
N TYR A 592 23.20 13.81 22.88
CA TYR A 592 22.83 14.32 21.55
C TYR A 592 21.32 14.21 21.31
N GLU A 593 20.74 15.22 20.67
CA GLU A 593 19.30 15.45 20.56
C GLU A 593 18.66 14.75 19.34
N LEU A 594 17.36 14.44 19.46
CA LEU A 594 16.48 14.12 18.33
C LEU A 594 15.72 15.39 17.92
N GLY A 595 16.07 15.94 16.76
CA GLY A 595 15.37 17.09 16.18
C GLY A 595 14.11 16.70 15.42
N SER A 596 12.96 17.15 15.90
CA SER A 596 11.71 17.19 15.13
C SER A 596 11.02 18.53 15.34
N THR A 597 10.83 19.32 14.27
CA THR A 597 9.73 20.30 14.21
C THR A 597 9.43 20.70 12.77
N SER A 598 8.15 20.60 12.43
CA SER A 598 7.51 21.39 11.38
C SER A 598 7.50 22.88 11.73
N THR A 599 7.73 23.75 10.76
CA THR A 599 7.49 25.20 10.91
C THR A 599 6.06 25.54 10.51
N ASP A 600 5.27 25.99 11.48
CA ASP A 600 4.00 26.71 11.26
C ASP A 600 4.21 28.15 11.72
N THR A 601 4.02 29.12 10.83
CA THR A 601 4.36 30.54 11.07
C THR A 601 3.18 31.26 11.69
N ARG A 602 3.32 31.64 12.96
CA ARG A 602 2.46 32.62 13.62
C ARG A 602 3.24 33.91 13.87
N ILE A 603 2.71 35.00 13.34
CA ILE A 603 3.23 36.37 13.51
C ILE A 603 2.88 36.86 14.91
N ASP A 604 3.78 37.61 15.54
CA ASP A 604 3.51 38.44 16.72
C ASP A 604 4.04 39.86 16.47
N ASP A 605 3.28 40.86 16.93
CA ASP A 605 3.52 42.29 16.66
C ASP A 605 4.63 42.90 17.55
N GLY A 606 5.32 43.95 17.08
CA GLY A 606 6.31 44.60 17.97
C GLY A 606 7.20 45.76 17.45
N VAL A 607 6.59 46.89 17.07
CA VAL A 607 7.17 48.26 17.18
C VAL A 607 8.34 48.68 16.25
N GLY A 608 8.04 49.63 15.36
CA GLY A 608 8.78 50.91 15.30
C GLY A 608 9.57 51.25 14.01
N GLY A 609 9.05 52.19 13.19
CA GLY A 609 9.83 52.88 12.17
C GLY A 609 9.00 53.52 11.04
N ASP A 610 8.80 54.84 11.10
CA ASP A 610 8.21 55.64 10.00
C ASP A 610 9.04 55.58 8.70
N VAL A 611 8.39 55.50 7.54
CA VAL A 611 8.42 56.55 6.49
C VAL A 611 7.11 56.49 5.67
N GLY A 612 6.48 57.63 5.38
CA GLY A 612 5.13 57.70 4.82
C GLY A 612 4.98 57.54 3.30
N SER A 613 3.75 57.25 2.87
CA SER A 613 3.30 57.28 1.48
C SER A 613 2.52 58.58 1.19
N MET A 614 2.86 59.23 0.07
CA MET A 614 2.17 60.42 -0.43
C MET A 614 0.94 60.05 -1.27
N GLU A 615 -0.09 60.85 -1.05
CA GLU A 615 -1.24 61.22 -1.90
C GLU A 615 -1.21 60.76 -3.38
N ASN A 616 -2.37 60.28 -3.84
CA ASN A 616 -3.07 60.94 -4.95
C ASN A 616 -4.58 60.65 -4.89
N MET A 617 -5.36 61.69 -4.58
CA MET A 617 -6.79 61.75 -4.86
C MET A 617 -7.00 62.32 -6.27
N VAL A 618 -7.97 61.77 -7.01
CA VAL A 618 -8.85 62.57 -7.87
C VAL A 618 -10.26 62.01 -7.68
N ASP A 619 -11.20 62.91 -7.42
CA ASP A 619 -12.63 62.66 -7.13
C ASP A 619 -13.49 63.14 -8.34
N ASP A 620 -14.81 63.16 -8.16
CA ASP A 620 -15.89 63.58 -9.08
C ASP A 620 -16.37 62.50 -10.07
N GLY A 621 -17.67 62.13 -10.13
CA GLY A 621 -18.77 62.52 -9.25
C GLY A 621 -20.17 62.06 -9.72
N GLU A 622 -21.03 61.77 -8.73
CA GLU A 622 -22.51 61.86 -8.70
C GLU A 622 -23.43 60.94 -9.54
N GLU A 623 -24.69 60.89 -9.07
CA GLU A 623 -25.73 59.87 -9.28
C GLU A 623 -26.87 60.29 -10.27
N GLU A 624 -27.94 59.49 -10.26
CA GLU A 624 -29.25 59.59 -10.96
C GLU A 624 -29.35 58.88 -12.33
N GLY A 625 -30.41 58.14 -12.64
CA GLY A 625 -31.59 57.76 -11.85
C GLY A 625 -32.55 56.87 -12.66
N VAL A 626 -33.31 56.04 -11.93
CA VAL A 626 -34.58 55.33 -12.26
C VAL A 626 -35.14 55.46 -13.69
N ASP A 627 -35.38 54.33 -14.38
CA ASP A 627 -36.74 54.02 -14.89
C ASP A 627 -36.96 52.54 -15.27
N ASP A 628 -38.21 52.10 -15.11
CA ASP A 628 -38.66 50.70 -15.14
C ASP A 628 -39.75 50.50 -16.23
N VAL A 629 -39.48 49.71 -17.27
CA VAL A 629 -40.49 49.33 -18.29
C VAL A 629 -40.23 47.91 -18.79
N GLY A 630 -41.25 47.04 -18.71
CA GLY A 630 -41.16 45.63 -19.11
C GLY A 630 -42.01 45.23 -20.32
N MET A 631 -42.43 43.95 -20.29
CA MET A 631 -43.31 43.20 -21.21
C MET A 631 -42.71 42.60 -22.50
N ASP A 632 -43.12 41.33 -22.71
CA ASP A 632 -43.25 40.53 -23.93
C ASP A 632 -42.03 40.36 -24.89
N GLY A 633 -41.85 39.23 -25.59
CA GLY A 633 -42.63 37.99 -25.65
C GLY A 633 -42.35 37.23 -26.97
N MET A 634 -42.66 35.93 -27.00
CA MET A 634 -42.73 35.03 -28.19
C MET A 634 -41.46 34.52 -28.92
N ARG A 635 -41.33 33.18 -28.89
CA ARG A 635 -41.26 32.22 -30.02
C ARG A 635 -40.21 32.35 -31.16
N GLY A 636 -39.51 31.22 -31.36
CA GLY A 636 -38.97 30.75 -32.65
C GLY A 636 -37.46 30.46 -32.60
N GLY A 637 -36.90 29.41 -33.23
CA GLY A 637 -37.49 28.34 -34.04
C GLY A 637 -36.65 28.02 -35.30
N LYS A 638 -36.24 26.75 -35.47
CA LYS A 638 -35.39 26.16 -36.55
C LYS A 638 -33.88 26.39 -36.36
N ARG A 639 -33.04 25.33 -36.32
CA ARG A 639 -32.66 24.35 -37.38
C ARG A 639 -31.93 24.98 -38.57
N TYR A 640 -30.64 24.65 -38.69
CA TYR A 640 -29.93 24.58 -39.97
C TYR A 640 -29.44 23.16 -40.22
N ASN A 641 -29.70 22.68 -41.43
CA ASN A 641 -29.07 21.51 -42.06
C ASN A 641 -29.12 21.75 -43.57
N ARG A 642 -27.99 21.57 -44.28
CA ARG A 642 -27.86 21.35 -45.73
C ARG A 642 -26.39 21.03 -46.02
N ASN A 643 -26.11 19.83 -46.52
CA ASN A 643 -25.78 19.51 -47.94
C ASN A 643 -24.37 19.97 -48.37
N GLY A 644 -23.52 19.17 -49.02
CA GLY A 644 -23.65 17.79 -49.54
C GLY A 644 -23.12 17.67 -50.98
N LYS A 645 -23.04 16.42 -51.50
CA LYS A 645 -22.74 16.03 -52.91
C LYS A 645 -21.25 16.07 -53.35
N ASP A 646 -20.74 15.22 -54.25
CA ASP A 646 -21.24 14.01 -54.96
C ASP A 646 -20.05 13.24 -55.64
N TYR A 647 -20.38 12.16 -56.39
CA TYR A 647 -19.63 11.32 -57.36
C TYR A 647 -19.32 9.90 -56.83
N ASP A 648 -20.04 8.83 -57.23
CA ASP A 648 -20.16 8.15 -58.56
C ASP A 648 -18.81 7.69 -59.13
N ASP A 649 -18.64 6.48 -59.70
CA ASP A 649 -19.58 5.58 -60.39
C ASP A 649 -19.16 4.08 -60.27
N GLY A 650 -20.10 3.15 -60.59
CA GLY A 650 -20.03 1.75 -61.08
C GLY A 650 -18.83 0.80 -60.90
N SER A 651 -18.98 -0.53 -61.05
CA SER A 651 -20.16 -1.35 -61.40
C SER A 651 -19.84 -2.86 -61.28
N ASP A 652 -20.87 -3.67 -60.96
CA ASP A 652 -21.06 -5.10 -61.29
C ASP A 652 -20.04 -6.21 -60.93
N GLY A 653 -20.57 -7.34 -60.45
CA GLY A 653 -19.84 -8.63 -60.38
C GLY A 653 -20.33 -9.65 -59.34
N LYS A 654 -21.45 -10.34 -59.59
CA LYS A 654 -21.80 -11.58 -58.85
C LYS A 654 -20.98 -12.78 -59.35
N VAL A 655 -20.70 -13.76 -58.48
CA VAL A 655 -21.14 -15.20 -58.57
C VAL A 655 -20.26 -16.14 -57.71
N ASP A 656 -20.92 -16.79 -56.75
CA ASP A 656 -20.77 -18.15 -56.17
C ASP A 656 -19.45 -18.95 -56.05
N SER A 657 -19.20 -19.37 -54.80
CA SER A 657 -19.08 -20.77 -54.30
C SER A 657 -17.75 -21.55 -54.26
N SER A 658 -17.56 -22.22 -53.11
CA SER A 658 -16.82 -23.49 -52.86
C SER A 658 -15.28 -23.49 -53.05
N SER A 659 -14.48 -24.32 -52.37
CA SER A 659 -14.62 -25.10 -51.11
C SER A 659 -13.28 -25.71 -50.71
N ALA A 660 -13.09 -25.95 -49.40
CA ALA A 660 -12.25 -27.01 -48.78
C ALA A 660 -10.71 -27.05 -48.98
N GLY A 661 -10.01 -27.13 -47.82
CA GLY A 661 -9.16 -28.29 -47.51
C GLY A 661 -7.65 -28.20 -47.76
N ASN A 662 -6.88 -27.86 -46.71
CA ASN A 662 -6.21 -28.88 -45.87
C ASN A 662 -5.75 -28.29 -44.53
#